data_AF-A0A1B9L3M5-F1
#
_entry.id   AF-A0A1B9L3M5-F1
#
_cell.length_a   1.000
_cell.length_b   1.000
_cell.length_c   1.000
_cell.angle_alpha   90.00
_cell.angle_beta   90.00
_cell.angle_gamma   90.00
#
_symmetry.space_group_name_H-M   'P 1'
#
loop_
_entity.id
_entity.type
_entity.pdbx_description
1 polymer ?
#
loop_
_entity_poly.entity_id
_entity_poly.type
_entity_poly.pdbx_seq_one_letter_code
_entity_poly.pdbx_strand_id
1 'polypeptide(L)'
;MTLSAVKKWKYPVIVNGKEKLSANTYYEALMSASTGFYPVSVNKLMHCGVHFDLNALKKLGNEKERRVHCIADGEIIAYRVNDRYQKIDKGDEVVFFSTGFVLVRHLLEMEHVEETPVSESDTTENNTNTEGTAADTNQAQSPSNSTDTTTPTPPTTPQTNTETATDTSSSSEAATTSETTPNTTEPAKEKQPGHRLYFYSLYMHLADTNYYDKNPNEPTPAFWEQDIYRVRVGHKDLDYVAGLNIREKPDNSNNKNIRAVLQKGTKVNLNLDLHDEKYEWYAVSNFVEGYFSIPELKPIKYKCDKTGTEVDILGWVYTGKAVTTSEFEILSSETDITLAKEKKEFNANLVKSKGLRVWNDFKDKNDKKLYSMLPEGTQVKISGEKKTKNYVELTEVVRDGNPTLPLPAEKKKVWYDCLENIVRGKKYNEVVVLEKPFPIKAGDLVGHIGHNQNKGILKSKYSNLETLPLGEGSNDKEFCPHLHVECFTCEDLPSYITQTQAEASKIPEGDKAFLGIAKQVKLLEKEAASDTTVGKPYAKTKINVMSQDVKVAWLQIEIYSSETEKKTLWIKNEAAIAKVAKPNGELSLAENTAAWTKHPLQASNILSSTLIVGTALQVEMNDAKLSLSDNRAIDAQGNLWLKVDVLDDKNRKRSGWVLVNGEGAKRVSCWDWFDFMQIKETATLKELYLDADKSLKRNKDNHSLSQYKPTIKETLSILDKQYHVETKIYTSIKEASFKGVADKPMLFTALSRLLINYESEWYSEIDAEGKMPKWEALNSELTENAKNILAYLQTGDEAKLDAYLSRVGKAKDSPEAKGFETLRREISRFPADYKESPSKKLTKEQFESYAKMEALEKQVTAWEKTKEKIKKMLWWDDVAKGLSKLNQQNDTPPKNGEATSATTATTTATDTTPPATLSDDGKAWFIHPVTIMQLAAYKEIKFSKKGIAFLKKWEGLRLKPYDDQTGKTITNYTKGATIGIGHLIKSSEEFELYKNGINEATAEKLLSNDLNLKGYIKVVSENIKITLHQYEFDALVAFSFNIGIGGFKSSTVVKMINNPKGSYTYNSLEEAWLSWSNSQGKFNQGVNNRRRSEYYLFKNNKYTTYSHLDGEYKEI
;
A
#
# COMPACT_ATOMS: atom_id res chain seq x y z
N MET A 1 20.07 -8.61 6.06
CA MET A 1 18.93 -8.94 6.94
C MET A 1 17.95 -9.70 6.08
N THR A 2 17.40 -10.81 6.55
CA THR A 2 16.33 -11.53 5.86
C THR A 2 15.04 -10.73 5.98
N LEU A 3 14.34 -10.51 4.86
CA LEU A 3 13.04 -9.83 4.84
C LEU A 3 12.05 -10.66 5.65
N SER A 4 11.40 -10.07 6.66
CA SER A 4 10.44 -10.78 7.50
C SER A 4 9.06 -10.80 6.86
N ALA A 5 8.33 -11.90 7.05
CA ALA A 5 6.93 -11.99 6.65
C ALA A 5 6.09 -10.84 7.22
N VAL A 6 5.15 -10.33 6.43
CA VAL A 6 4.29 -9.21 6.83
C VAL A 6 3.41 -9.63 8.01
N LYS A 7 3.50 -8.89 9.12
CA LYS A 7 2.67 -9.11 10.32
C LYS A 7 1.66 -7.99 10.56
N LYS A 8 1.88 -6.81 9.99
CA LYS A 8 1.04 -5.62 10.18
C LYS A 8 0.71 -4.99 8.84
N TRP A 9 -0.50 -4.45 8.77
CA TRP A 9 -0.99 -3.70 7.62
C TRP A 9 -1.54 -2.34 8.06
N LYS A 10 -1.32 -1.33 7.22
CA LYS A 10 -1.82 0.03 7.40
C LYS A 10 -2.25 0.59 6.06
N TYR A 11 -3.26 1.45 6.08
CA TYR A 11 -3.64 2.16 4.87
C TYR A 11 -2.59 3.21 4.53
N PRO A 12 -2.32 3.49 3.25
CA PRO A 12 -1.24 4.38 2.85
C PRO A 12 -1.55 5.85 3.17
N VAL A 13 -2.83 6.21 3.21
CA VAL A 13 -3.30 7.52 3.67
C VAL A 13 -4.14 7.30 4.91
N ILE A 14 -3.68 7.78 6.07
CA ILE A 14 -4.35 7.63 7.37
C ILE A 14 -4.86 9.00 7.77
N VAL A 15 -6.19 9.13 7.88
CA VAL A 15 -6.81 10.41 8.21
C VAL A 15 -7.49 10.30 9.57
N ASN A 16 -7.24 11.27 10.44
CA ASN A 16 -7.83 11.35 11.79
C ASN A 16 -7.66 10.06 12.60
N GLY A 17 -6.44 9.68 12.98
CA GLY A 17 -6.07 8.43 13.69
C GLY A 17 -6.81 8.06 14.99
N LYS A 18 -7.92 8.73 15.31
CA LYS A 18 -8.93 8.42 16.32
C LYS A 18 -10.00 7.41 15.85
N GLU A 19 -10.29 7.29 14.55
CA GLU A 19 -11.28 6.32 14.03
C GLU A 19 -10.65 5.26 13.12
N LYS A 20 -10.96 3.99 13.38
CA LYS A 20 -10.55 2.87 12.52
C LYS A 20 -11.52 2.81 11.33
N LEU A 21 -11.12 3.33 10.18
CA LEU A 21 -11.91 3.25 8.95
C LEU A 21 -12.02 1.80 8.44
N SER A 22 -13.19 1.44 7.92
CA SER A 22 -13.42 0.13 7.28
C SER A 22 -12.86 0.09 5.87
N ALA A 23 -12.62 -1.10 5.32
CA ALA A 23 -12.22 -1.24 3.91
C ALA A 23 -13.27 -0.69 2.95
N ASN A 24 -14.57 -0.84 3.27
CA ASN A 24 -15.66 -0.25 2.49
C ASN A 24 -15.56 1.28 2.43
N THR A 25 -15.14 1.92 3.52
CA THR A 25 -14.94 3.38 3.55
C THR A 25 -13.81 3.81 2.61
N TYR A 26 -12.72 3.03 2.53
CA TYR A 26 -11.66 3.27 1.54
C TYR A 26 -12.16 3.03 0.12
N TYR A 27 -12.92 1.96 -0.11
CA TYR A 27 -13.52 1.68 -1.40
C TYR A 27 -14.42 2.82 -1.87
N GLU A 28 -15.35 3.28 -1.04
CA GLU A 28 -16.21 4.43 -1.33
C GLU A 28 -15.42 5.70 -1.65
N ALA A 29 -14.34 5.96 -0.90
CA ALA A 29 -13.48 7.10 -1.16
C ALA A 29 -12.75 6.98 -2.51
N LEU A 30 -12.15 5.83 -2.81
CA LEU A 30 -11.45 5.58 -4.06
C LEU A 30 -12.37 5.69 -5.27
N MET A 31 -13.65 5.29 -5.14
CA MET A 31 -14.64 5.46 -6.20
C MET A 31 -15.03 6.91 -6.48
N SER A 32 -14.69 7.84 -5.58
CA SER A 32 -14.89 9.28 -5.82
C SER A 32 -13.74 9.92 -6.62
N ALA A 33 -12.65 9.19 -6.86
CA ALA A 33 -11.54 9.64 -7.70
C ALA A 33 -12.02 10.02 -9.11
N SER A 34 -11.35 10.99 -9.70
CA SER A 34 -11.74 11.63 -10.98
C SER A 34 -11.00 11.07 -12.20
N THR A 35 -9.87 10.38 -12.00
CA THR A 35 -8.90 10.14 -13.09
C THR A 35 -8.38 8.71 -13.20
N GLY A 36 -8.67 7.80 -12.26
CA GLY A 36 -8.12 6.45 -12.29
C GLY A 36 -8.88 5.47 -11.40
N PHE A 37 -9.18 4.30 -11.96
CA PHE A 37 -9.85 3.18 -11.29
C PHE A 37 -9.13 1.90 -11.68
N TYR A 38 -9.05 0.96 -10.75
CA TYR A 38 -8.57 -0.38 -11.05
C TYR A 38 -9.66 -1.21 -11.74
N PRO A 39 -9.36 -2.00 -12.80
CA PRO A 39 -8.08 -2.11 -13.51
C PRO A 39 -7.97 -1.21 -14.75
N VAL A 40 -8.93 -0.32 -15.02
CA VAL A 40 -8.99 0.49 -16.27
C VAL A 40 -9.33 1.94 -15.95
N SER A 41 -8.58 2.88 -16.52
CA SER A 41 -8.80 4.31 -16.32
C SER A 41 -9.81 4.93 -17.29
N VAL A 42 -10.28 6.13 -16.95
CA VAL A 42 -11.12 6.98 -17.81
C VAL A 42 -10.40 7.44 -19.08
N ASN A 43 -9.07 7.33 -19.12
CA ASN A 43 -8.25 7.58 -20.30
C ASN A 43 -8.26 6.40 -21.28
N LYS A 44 -9.09 5.36 -21.02
CA LYS A 44 -9.26 4.16 -21.87
C LYS A 44 -8.02 3.26 -21.90
N LEU A 45 -7.16 3.37 -20.90
CA LEU A 45 -5.94 2.57 -20.76
C LEU A 45 -6.03 1.69 -19.53
N MET A 46 -5.27 0.60 -19.53
CA MET A 46 -5.01 -0.19 -18.32
C MET A 46 -4.51 0.73 -17.20
N HIS A 47 -4.97 0.49 -15.98
CA HIS A 47 -4.60 1.25 -14.81
C HIS A 47 -4.48 0.29 -13.63
N CYS A 48 -3.25 -0.02 -13.27
CA CYS A 48 -2.94 -1.13 -12.38
C CYS A 48 -2.96 -0.77 -10.89
N GLY A 49 -3.17 0.50 -10.55
CA GLY A 49 -3.29 0.97 -9.18
C GLY A 49 -4.59 1.68 -8.85
N VAL A 50 -4.52 2.55 -7.84
CA VAL A 50 -5.60 3.43 -7.39
C VAL A 50 -5.11 4.85 -7.15
N HIS A 51 -6.01 5.83 -7.29
CA HIS A 51 -5.72 7.23 -7.04
C HIS A 51 -6.33 7.73 -5.72
N PHE A 52 -5.51 8.41 -4.93
CA PHE A 52 -5.92 9.26 -3.82
C PHE A 52 -5.82 10.72 -4.27
N ASP A 53 -6.82 11.17 -5.05
CA ASP A 53 -6.95 12.57 -5.48
C ASP A 53 -7.75 13.41 -4.46
N LEU A 54 -7.96 14.69 -4.76
CA LEU A 54 -8.70 15.60 -3.88
C LEU A 54 -10.09 15.07 -3.47
N ASN A 55 -10.81 14.36 -4.34
CA ASN A 55 -12.14 13.84 -4.02
C ASN A 55 -12.05 12.66 -3.05
N ALA A 56 -11.13 11.72 -3.31
CA ALA A 56 -10.88 10.59 -2.42
C ALA A 56 -10.40 11.07 -1.05
N LEU A 57 -9.49 12.03 -0.99
CA LEU A 57 -8.97 12.59 0.26
C LEU A 57 -10.07 13.26 1.10
N LYS A 58 -10.98 14.01 0.47
CA LYS A 58 -12.15 14.61 1.15
C LYS A 58 -13.07 13.57 1.78
N LYS A 59 -13.18 12.38 1.20
CA LYS A 59 -13.98 11.27 1.74
C LYS A 59 -13.28 10.57 2.89
N LEU A 60 -11.95 10.53 2.91
CA LEU A 60 -11.17 9.93 3.99
C LEU A 60 -11.01 10.87 5.20
N GLY A 61 -11.08 12.19 5.02
CA GLY A 61 -11.21 13.17 6.11
C GLY A 61 -10.50 14.51 5.85
N ASN A 62 -9.54 14.91 6.70
CA ASN A 62 -8.78 16.15 6.55
C ASN A 62 -7.95 16.17 5.25
N GLU A 63 -8.44 16.91 4.25
CA GLU A 63 -7.80 17.10 2.94
C GLU A 63 -6.41 17.76 2.99
N LYS A 64 -6.01 18.33 4.14
CA LYS A 64 -4.68 18.91 4.35
C LYS A 64 -3.64 17.89 4.79
N GLU A 65 -4.06 16.70 5.25
CA GLU A 65 -3.12 15.63 5.60
C GLU A 65 -2.47 15.12 4.32
N ARG A 66 -1.16 15.32 4.20
CA ARG A 66 -0.40 14.93 3.00
C ARG A 66 0.54 13.76 3.26
N ARG A 67 0.55 13.14 4.44
CA ARG A 67 1.50 12.06 4.74
C ARG A 67 1.09 10.76 4.06
N VAL A 68 2.08 10.10 3.46
CA VAL A 68 1.95 8.78 2.83
C VAL A 68 2.73 7.79 3.65
N HIS A 69 2.10 6.67 3.99
CA HIS A 69 2.65 5.65 4.86
C HIS A 69 2.80 4.31 4.14
N CYS A 70 3.75 3.50 4.59
CA CYS A 70 3.97 2.16 4.07
C CYS A 70 2.81 1.24 4.47
N ILE A 71 2.34 0.41 3.53
CA ILE A 71 1.15 -0.41 3.74
C ILE A 71 1.41 -1.65 4.59
N ALA A 72 2.65 -2.11 4.63
CA ALA A 72 3.05 -3.37 5.24
C ALA A 72 4.52 -3.31 5.69
N ASP A 73 4.91 -4.21 6.60
CA ASP A 73 6.32 -4.41 6.89
C ASP A 73 7.07 -4.81 5.61
N GLY A 74 8.27 -4.28 5.40
CA GLY A 74 8.98 -4.50 4.16
C GLY A 74 10.37 -3.89 4.14
N GLU A 75 10.89 -3.71 2.94
CA GLU A 75 12.13 -3.00 2.69
C GLU A 75 12.02 -2.13 1.44
N ILE A 76 12.51 -0.89 1.52
CA ILE A 76 12.58 0.01 0.38
C ILE A 76 13.73 -0.45 -0.50
N ILE A 77 13.48 -0.62 -1.78
CA ILE A 77 14.47 -1.08 -2.75
C ILE A 77 14.87 0.01 -3.75
N ALA A 78 13.94 0.92 -4.07
CA ALA A 78 14.20 2.00 -5.00
C ALA A 78 13.31 3.21 -4.71
N TYR A 79 13.78 4.39 -5.10
CA TYR A 79 12.98 5.61 -5.05
C TYR A 79 13.48 6.64 -6.07
N ARG A 80 12.66 7.65 -6.36
CA ARG A 80 13.03 8.85 -7.11
C ARG A 80 12.51 10.06 -6.34
N VAL A 81 13.35 11.07 -6.12
CA VAL A 81 12.94 12.35 -5.52
C VAL A 81 13.00 13.42 -6.59
N ASN A 82 11.93 14.19 -6.75
CA ASN A 82 11.99 15.38 -7.60
C ASN A 82 12.71 16.50 -6.88
N ASP A 83 13.66 17.13 -7.58
CA ASP A 83 14.16 18.44 -7.16
C ASP A 83 12.99 19.43 -7.09
N ARG A 84 12.45 19.72 -8.28
CA ARG A 84 11.18 20.41 -8.49
C ARG A 84 10.27 19.52 -9.32
N TYR A 85 8.97 19.72 -9.21
CA TYR A 85 8.04 19.05 -10.12
C TYR A 85 8.45 19.25 -11.58
N GLN A 86 8.36 18.17 -12.35
CA GLN A 86 8.63 18.18 -13.77
C GLN A 86 7.56 18.99 -14.50
N LYS A 87 7.92 19.52 -15.66
CA LYS A 87 7.01 20.33 -16.48
C LYS A 87 6.98 19.91 -17.94
N ILE A 88 5.83 20.15 -18.56
CA ILE A 88 5.61 20.03 -20.01
C ILE A 88 5.08 21.35 -20.52
N ASP A 89 5.81 21.93 -21.48
CA ASP A 89 5.42 23.14 -22.19
C ASP A 89 4.40 22.82 -23.30
N LYS A 90 3.22 23.45 -23.24
CA LYS A 90 2.12 23.29 -24.21
C LYS A 90 1.77 24.62 -24.88
N GLY A 91 2.78 25.47 -25.17
CA GLY A 91 2.57 26.76 -25.82
C GLY A 91 2.25 27.85 -24.78
N ASP A 92 1.02 28.33 -24.73
CA ASP A 92 0.59 29.32 -23.73
C ASP A 92 0.36 28.72 -22.34
N GLU A 93 0.33 27.39 -22.25
CA GLU A 93 0.12 26.65 -21.02
C GLU A 93 1.34 25.80 -20.63
N VAL A 94 1.48 25.53 -19.34
CA VAL A 94 2.45 24.58 -18.77
C VAL A 94 1.76 23.62 -17.82
N VAL A 95 2.15 22.35 -17.83
CA VAL A 95 1.63 21.31 -16.93
C VAL A 95 2.73 20.88 -15.96
N PHE A 96 2.47 20.87 -14.66
CA PHE A 96 3.41 20.36 -13.64
C PHE A 96 2.98 19.01 -13.08
N PHE A 97 3.95 18.14 -12.82
CA PHE A 97 3.70 16.79 -12.31
C PHE A 97 4.92 16.23 -11.57
N SER A 98 4.65 15.34 -10.63
CA SER A 98 5.66 14.57 -9.93
C SER A 98 5.99 13.29 -10.69
N THR A 99 7.28 13.01 -10.80
CA THR A 99 7.82 11.68 -11.18
C THR A 99 8.38 10.95 -9.96
N GLY A 100 8.31 11.57 -8.78
CA GLY A 100 8.81 11.01 -7.54
C GLY A 100 8.00 9.79 -7.11
N PHE A 101 8.71 8.74 -6.70
CA PHE A 101 8.12 7.49 -6.24
C PHE A 101 8.97 6.81 -5.18
N VAL A 102 8.36 5.88 -4.45
CA VAL A 102 9.02 4.91 -3.57
C VAL A 102 8.50 3.52 -3.90
N LEU A 103 9.41 2.55 -4.01
CA LEU A 103 9.11 1.15 -4.27
C LEU A 103 9.56 0.30 -3.06
N VAL A 104 8.62 -0.42 -2.48
CA VAL A 104 8.83 -1.26 -1.29
C VAL A 104 8.58 -2.71 -1.65
N ARG A 105 9.49 -3.60 -1.24
CA ARG A 105 9.35 -5.04 -1.32
C ARG A 105 8.84 -5.59 0.01
N HIS A 106 7.92 -6.54 -0.08
CA HIS A 106 7.27 -7.20 1.05
C HIS A 106 7.35 -8.72 0.89
N LEU A 107 7.20 -9.44 2.00
CA LEU A 107 7.10 -10.90 2.02
C LEU A 107 5.75 -11.32 2.60
N LEU A 108 4.85 -11.82 1.76
CA LEU A 108 3.64 -12.49 2.21
C LEU A 108 3.97 -13.97 2.47
N GLU A 109 3.60 -14.49 3.64
CA GLU A 109 3.88 -15.89 4.00
C GLU A 109 2.64 -16.54 4.64
N MET A 110 2.30 -17.73 4.16
CA MET A 110 1.34 -18.63 4.79
C MET A 110 2.09 -19.78 5.46
N GLU A 111 2.01 -19.86 6.78
CA GLU A 111 2.56 -20.97 7.55
C GLU A 111 1.84 -22.29 7.20
N HIS A 112 2.58 -23.41 7.22
CA HIS A 112 1.99 -24.73 7.15
C HIS A 112 1.07 -25.00 8.35
N VAL A 113 -0.08 -25.62 8.09
CA VAL A 113 -1.02 -26.09 9.09
C VAL A 113 -0.48 -27.39 9.66
N GLU A 114 -0.26 -27.43 10.98
CA GLU A 114 0.18 -28.65 11.66
C GLU A 114 -0.91 -29.72 11.58
N GLU A 115 -0.61 -30.84 10.89
CA GLU A 115 -1.50 -32.00 10.88
C GLU A 115 -1.53 -32.64 12.27
N THR A 116 -2.71 -32.73 12.86
CA THR A 116 -2.88 -33.50 14.10
C THR A 116 -2.90 -34.98 13.70
N PRO A 117 -2.00 -35.84 14.20
CA PRO A 117 -2.10 -37.27 13.92
C PRO A 117 -3.43 -37.77 14.49
N VAL A 118 -4.31 -38.21 13.60
CA VAL A 118 -5.56 -38.87 13.99
C VAL A 118 -5.16 -40.22 14.55
N SER A 119 -5.36 -40.42 15.86
CA SER A 119 -5.33 -41.75 16.45
C SER A 119 -6.45 -42.56 15.81
N GLU A 120 -6.08 -43.58 15.04
CA GLU A 120 -7.00 -44.63 14.63
C GLU A 120 -7.60 -45.25 15.91
N SER A 121 -8.88 -45.00 16.14
CA SER A 121 -9.68 -45.75 17.10
C SER A 121 -10.83 -46.39 16.34
N ASP A 122 -10.70 -47.70 16.17
CA ASP A 122 -11.73 -48.72 16.07
C ASP A 122 -13.14 -48.30 15.63
N THR A 123 -13.45 -48.62 14.38
CA THR A 123 -14.76 -49.17 14.04
C THR A 123 -14.58 -50.39 13.13
N THR A 124 -14.34 -51.54 13.76
CA THR A 124 -14.84 -52.81 13.26
C THR A 124 -16.36 -52.78 13.27
N GLU A 125 -17.01 -52.98 12.12
CA GLU A 125 -17.94 -54.10 11.90
C GLU A 125 -18.65 -54.04 10.53
N ASN A 126 -18.45 -55.15 9.81
CA ASN A 126 -19.44 -55.90 9.02
C ASN A 126 -19.97 -55.32 7.70
N ASN A 127 -19.24 -55.69 6.64
CA ASN A 127 -19.79 -55.99 5.32
C ASN A 127 -20.76 -57.16 5.37
N THR A 128 -21.99 -56.96 4.89
CA THR A 128 -22.78 -58.03 4.26
C THR A 128 -23.31 -57.53 2.92
N ASN A 129 -22.92 -58.24 1.86
CA ASN A 129 -23.47 -58.19 0.51
C ASN A 129 -25.00 -58.39 0.53
N THR A 130 -25.75 -57.86 -0.46
CA THR A 130 -26.26 -58.61 -1.64
C THR A 130 -27.11 -57.69 -2.55
N GLU A 131 -26.71 -57.66 -3.82
CA GLU A 131 -27.41 -57.50 -5.11
C GLU A 131 -28.81 -56.85 -5.27
N GLY A 132 -28.87 -55.94 -6.25
CA GLY A 132 -29.83 -55.94 -7.36
C GLY A 132 -30.87 -54.81 -7.32
N THR A 133 -31.12 -53.98 -8.36
CA THR A 133 -31.28 -54.28 -9.79
C THR A 133 -31.33 -52.95 -10.59
N ALA A 134 -30.77 -52.94 -11.81
CA ALA A 134 -31.23 -52.34 -13.09
C ALA A 134 -32.19 -51.10 -13.12
N ALA A 135 -32.14 -50.15 -14.06
CA ALA A 135 -31.40 -49.95 -15.31
C ALA A 135 -31.72 -48.56 -15.92
N ASP A 136 -30.85 -48.14 -16.85
CA ASP A 136 -31.07 -47.23 -18.01
C ASP A 136 -31.42 -45.75 -17.75
N THR A 137 -30.94 -44.76 -18.52
CA THR A 137 -30.51 -44.75 -19.94
C THR A 137 -29.54 -43.59 -20.25
N ASN A 138 -28.77 -43.78 -21.31
CA ASN A 138 -27.82 -42.88 -21.99
C ASN A 138 -28.39 -41.54 -22.52
N GLN A 139 -27.50 -40.54 -22.69
CA GLN A 139 -27.16 -39.86 -23.97
C GLN A 139 -26.09 -38.77 -23.69
N ALA A 140 -24.89 -38.83 -24.29
CA ALA A 140 -24.52 -38.29 -25.62
C ALA A 140 -24.60 -36.74 -25.66
N GLN A 141 -23.72 -35.93 -26.23
CA GLN A 141 -22.75 -36.10 -27.32
C GLN A 141 -22.03 -34.75 -27.50
N SER A 142 -20.79 -34.72 -27.99
CA SER A 142 -20.33 -33.78 -29.04
C SER A 142 -18.85 -34.02 -29.42
N PRO A 143 -18.44 -33.68 -30.66
CA PRO A 143 -17.82 -34.67 -31.54
C PRO A 143 -16.34 -34.45 -31.90
N SER A 144 -15.81 -35.50 -32.52
CA SER A 144 -14.52 -35.69 -33.19
C SER A 144 -14.42 -35.06 -34.59
N ASN A 145 -13.18 -34.89 -35.08
CA ASN A 145 -12.61 -35.53 -36.28
C ASN A 145 -11.16 -35.05 -36.46
N SER A 146 -10.14 -35.91 -36.28
CA SER A 146 -9.56 -36.91 -37.23
C SER A 146 -8.67 -36.24 -38.30
N THR A 147 -7.46 -36.72 -38.60
CA THR A 147 -7.08 -38.07 -39.07
C THR A 147 -5.62 -38.41 -38.69
N ASP A 148 -5.38 -39.59 -38.11
CA ASP A 148 -4.68 -40.78 -38.67
C ASP A 148 -3.16 -40.62 -38.90
N THR A 149 -2.25 -41.56 -38.56
CA THR A 149 -2.35 -43.03 -38.61
C THR A 149 -1.21 -43.73 -37.80
N THR A 150 -1.49 -44.98 -37.39
CA THR A 150 -0.59 -46.16 -37.18
C THR A 150 0.38 -46.27 -35.98
N THR A 151 -0.01 -47.09 -35.00
CA THR A 151 0.78 -48.04 -34.15
C THR A 151 1.21 -49.28 -35.01
N PRO A 152 1.96 -50.35 -34.57
CA PRO A 152 2.15 -50.89 -33.20
C PRO A 152 3.53 -51.50 -32.77
N THR A 153 3.84 -51.36 -31.47
CA THR A 153 4.40 -52.34 -30.46
C THR A 153 5.79 -53.04 -30.64
N PRO A 154 6.35 -53.75 -29.60
CA PRO A 154 7.76 -53.66 -29.15
C PRO A 154 8.51 -55.01 -29.26
N PRO A 155 9.71 -55.18 -28.64
CA PRO A 155 9.81 -56.24 -27.62
C PRO A 155 10.86 -56.06 -26.48
N THR A 156 10.46 -56.53 -25.29
CA THR A 156 11.05 -57.57 -24.41
C THR A 156 12.56 -57.66 -24.05
N THR A 157 12.79 -57.80 -22.73
CA THR A 157 13.97 -58.25 -21.93
C THR A 157 14.53 -59.65 -22.32
N PRO A 158 15.69 -60.17 -21.82
CA PRO A 158 15.80 -60.72 -20.44
C PRO A 158 17.22 -60.97 -19.79
N GLN A 159 17.18 -61.50 -18.55
CA GLN A 159 18.17 -62.34 -17.78
C GLN A 159 19.29 -61.65 -16.96
N THR A 160 19.37 -61.72 -15.62
CA THR A 160 19.52 -62.81 -14.59
C THR A 160 20.92 -63.45 -14.47
N ASN A 161 21.59 -63.31 -13.33
CA ASN A 161 21.86 -64.41 -12.38
C ASN A 161 22.55 -63.96 -11.07
N THR A 162 22.28 -64.78 -10.05
CA THR A 162 22.41 -64.66 -8.59
C THR A 162 23.73 -65.23 -8.05
N GLU A 163 23.94 -65.10 -6.72
CA GLU A 163 24.78 -65.91 -5.76
C GLU A 163 25.99 -65.18 -5.14
N THR A 164 26.43 -65.41 -3.90
CA THR A 164 25.81 -65.67 -2.58
C THR A 164 26.83 -65.27 -1.50
N ALA A 165 26.35 -65.02 -0.28
CA ALA A 165 26.94 -65.43 1.02
C ALA A 165 28.15 -64.71 1.68
N THR A 166 27.87 -64.27 2.93
CA THR A 166 28.59 -64.51 4.20
C THR A 166 29.89 -63.78 4.56
N ASP A 167 29.74 -62.87 5.53
CA ASP A 167 30.26 -62.90 6.91
C ASP A 167 31.76 -62.75 7.25
N THR A 168 31.92 -62.15 8.44
CA THR A 168 33.04 -62.22 9.41
C THR A 168 34.26 -61.29 9.31
N SER A 169 34.29 -60.36 10.29
CA SER A 169 35.38 -60.16 11.28
C SER A 169 36.64 -59.42 10.77
N SER A 170 37.41 -58.66 11.54
CA SER A 170 37.56 -58.42 12.97
C SER A 170 38.58 -57.28 13.18
N SER A 171 38.51 -56.63 14.37
CA SER A 171 39.62 -56.17 15.23
C SER A 171 40.59 -55.09 14.69
N SER A 172 41.10 -54.13 15.47
CA SER A 172 41.00 -53.77 16.89
C SER A 172 41.96 -52.59 17.15
N GLU A 173 41.62 -51.72 18.11
CA GLU A 173 42.52 -51.07 19.10
C GLU A 173 43.57 -50.05 18.59
N ALA A 174 43.88 -48.92 19.25
CA ALA A 174 43.65 -48.36 20.58
C ALA A 174 43.77 -46.80 20.45
N ALA A 175 43.58 -45.88 21.40
CA ALA A 175 43.49 -45.90 22.84
C ALA A 175 42.78 -44.61 23.34
N THR A 176 42.30 -44.71 24.57
CA THR A 176 41.48 -43.86 25.42
C THR A 176 42.16 -42.57 25.96
N THR A 177 41.32 -41.58 26.31
CA THR A 177 41.31 -40.67 27.51
C THR A 177 40.63 -39.34 27.12
N SER A 178 39.68 -38.71 27.84
CA SER A 178 39.02 -38.90 29.12
C SER A 178 37.69 -38.12 29.14
N GLU A 179 36.83 -38.49 30.08
CA GLU A 179 35.42 -38.14 30.28
C GLU A 179 35.10 -36.65 30.54
N THR A 180 33.94 -36.19 30.03
CA THR A 180 32.82 -35.69 30.88
C THR A 180 31.57 -35.46 30.03
N THR A 181 30.47 -36.10 30.43
CA THR A 181 29.13 -36.07 29.82
C THR A 181 28.50 -34.67 29.84
N PRO A 182 27.72 -34.31 28.82
CA PRO A 182 26.31 -34.01 29.13
C PRO A 182 25.31 -34.55 28.10
N ASN A 183 24.18 -35.00 28.66
CA ASN A 183 22.87 -35.29 28.09
C ASN A 183 22.65 -34.96 26.61
N THR A 184 22.40 -36.02 25.86
CA THR A 184 21.78 -36.03 24.53
C THR A 184 20.44 -35.30 24.57
N THR A 185 20.40 -34.10 24.00
CA THR A 185 19.14 -33.47 23.57
C THR A 185 18.99 -33.82 22.10
N GLU A 186 17.93 -34.54 21.73
CA GLU A 186 17.58 -34.77 20.32
C GLU A 186 17.52 -33.43 19.57
N PRO A 187 18.09 -33.33 18.36
CA PRO A 187 18.01 -32.12 17.57
C PRO A 187 16.56 -31.90 17.13
N ALA A 188 16.00 -30.74 17.50
CA ALA A 188 14.69 -30.30 17.04
C ALA A 188 14.67 -30.27 15.50
N LYS A 189 13.74 -31.00 14.87
CA LYS A 189 13.46 -30.89 13.43
C LYS A 189 13.23 -29.41 13.08
N GLU A 190 14.04 -28.85 12.18
CA GLU A 190 13.80 -27.53 11.61
C GLU A 190 12.42 -27.50 10.93
N LYS A 191 11.58 -26.55 11.33
CA LYS A 191 10.25 -26.34 10.77
C LYS A 191 10.39 -25.85 9.33
N GLN A 192 9.76 -26.53 8.37
CA GLN A 192 9.77 -26.08 6.96
C GLN A 192 9.22 -24.65 6.85
N PRO A 193 9.85 -23.78 6.03
CA PRO A 193 9.34 -22.43 5.80
C PRO A 193 7.97 -22.47 5.15
N GLY A 194 7.08 -21.54 5.50
CA GLY A 194 5.75 -21.47 4.88
C GLY A 194 5.80 -21.16 3.39
N HIS A 195 4.65 -21.21 2.73
CA HIS A 195 4.51 -20.75 1.34
C HIS A 195 4.76 -19.24 1.31
N ARG A 196 5.66 -18.78 0.43
CA ARG A 196 6.12 -17.39 0.37
C ARG A 196 5.81 -16.73 -0.98
N LEU A 197 5.43 -15.46 -0.93
CA LEU A 197 5.25 -14.59 -2.09
C LEU A 197 5.88 -13.23 -1.81
N TYR A 198 6.82 -12.83 -2.66
CA TYR A 198 7.30 -11.46 -2.65
C TYR A 198 6.38 -10.58 -3.47
N PHE A 199 5.92 -9.48 -2.89
CA PHE A 199 5.13 -8.49 -3.61
C PHE A 199 5.68 -7.09 -3.36
N TYR A 200 5.31 -6.17 -4.23
CA TYR A 200 5.74 -4.79 -4.23
C TYR A 200 4.59 -3.86 -3.96
N SER A 201 4.86 -2.77 -3.24
CA SER A 201 4.00 -1.60 -3.23
C SER A 201 4.73 -0.40 -3.83
N LEU A 202 4.07 0.28 -4.77
CA LEU A 202 4.55 1.51 -5.41
C LEU A 202 3.75 2.69 -4.89
N TYR A 203 4.43 3.77 -4.52
CA TYR A 203 3.83 5.04 -4.14
C TYR A 203 4.33 6.12 -5.08
N MET A 204 3.45 6.69 -5.91
CA MET A 204 3.84 7.62 -6.97
C MET A 204 3.07 8.94 -6.93
N HIS A 205 3.74 9.95 -7.49
CA HIS A 205 3.46 11.37 -7.42
C HIS A 205 3.75 11.98 -6.05
N LEU A 206 4.90 11.62 -5.46
CA LEU A 206 5.35 12.16 -4.17
C LEU A 206 5.81 13.61 -4.27
N ALA A 207 5.78 14.32 -3.15
CA ALA A 207 6.17 15.72 -3.05
C ALA A 207 7.66 15.95 -3.40
N ASP A 208 7.95 17.09 -4.03
CA ASP A 208 9.30 17.52 -4.40
C ASP A 208 10.06 18.14 -3.21
N THR A 209 11.34 18.49 -3.39
CA THR A 209 12.15 19.06 -2.30
C THR A 209 11.63 20.41 -1.80
N ASN A 210 11.04 21.22 -2.69
CA ASN A 210 10.49 22.53 -2.40
C ASN A 210 9.31 22.47 -1.41
N TYR A 211 8.52 21.38 -1.43
CA TYR A 211 7.51 21.13 -0.39
C TYR A 211 8.13 21.05 1.01
N TYR A 212 9.23 20.32 1.17
CA TYR A 212 9.92 20.18 2.47
C TYR A 212 10.63 21.46 2.90
N ASP A 213 11.11 22.27 1.96
CA ASP A 213 11.68 23.59 2.27
C ASP A 213 10.66 24.55 2.85
N LYS A 214 9.41 24.50 2.36
CA LYS A 214 8.31 25.35 2.84
C LYS A 214 7.65 24.84 4.11
N ASN A 215 7.80 23.55 4.39
CA ASN A 215 7.21 22.88 5.53
C ASN A 215 8.31 22.21 6.37
N PRO A 216 9.27 22.97 6.94
CA PRO A 216 10.43 22.41 7.63
C PRO A 216 10.07 21.60 8.89
N ASN A 217 8.85 21.73 9.40
CA ASN A 217 8.34 20.97 10.54
C ASN A 217 7.71 19.62 10.14
N GLU A 218 7.47 19.38 8.85
CA GLU A 218 6.97 18.07 8.39
C GLU A 218 8.11 17.04 8.41
N PRO A 219 7.84 15.81 8.85
CA PRO A 219 8.86 14.78 8.92
C PRO A 219 9.35 14.40 7.52
N THR A 220 10.62 14.08 7.38
CA THR A 220 11.17 13.52 6.14
C THR A 220 11.24 12.00 6.21
N PRO A 221 11.22 11.29 5.06
CA PRO A 221 11.37 9.84 5.06
C PRO A 221 12.71 9.39 5.67
N ALA A 222 12.69 8.33 6.49
CA ALA A 222 13.86 7.89 7.25
C ALA A 222 15.01 7.33 6.39
N PHE A 223 14.70 6.87 5.17
CA PHE A 223 15.66 6.31 4.21
C PHE A 223 16.38 7.36 3.37
N TRP A 224 16.07 8.65 3.57
CA TRP A 224 16.79 9.76 2.96
C TRP A 224 18.14 10.01 3.66
N GLU A 225 19.05 10.70 2.97
CA GLU A 225 20.35 11.06 3.53
C GLU A 225 20.18 12.05 4.69
N GLN A 226 20.69 11.65 5.85
CA GLN A 226 20.60 12.41 7.10
C GLN A 226 21.77 13.41 7.26
N ASP A 227 22.87 13.21 6.53
CA ASP A 227 24.12 13.97 6.66
C ASP A 227 24.24 15.12 5.64
N ILE A 228 23.11 15.75 5.29
CA ILE A 228 23.08 16.95 4.45
C ILE A 228 22.94 18.19 5.34
N TYR A 229 23.62 19.26 4.97
CA TYR A 229 23.57 20.53 5.68
C TYR A 229 23.28 21.67 4.72
N ARG A 230 22.57 22.70 5.20
CA ARG A 230 22.27 23.91 4.44
C ARG A 230 22.94 25.11 5.08
N VAL A 231 23.48 26.02 4.28
CA VAL A 231 23.91 27.34 4.77
C VAL A 231 22.68 28.13 5.22
N ARG A 232 22.63 28.49 6.50
CA ARG A 232 21.50 29.20 7.13
C ARG A 232 21.30 30.58 6.51
N VAL A 233 20.10 30.87 6.01
CA VAL A 233 19.76 32.20 5.49
C VAL A 233 19.74 33.21 6.62
N GLY A 234 20.44 34.35 6.46
CA GLY A 234 20.43 35.47 7.39
C GLY A 234 21.24 35.27 8.68
N HIS A 235 22.02 34.19 8.81
CA HIS A 235 22.77 33.92 10.03
C HIS A 235 23.85 34.99 10.27
N LYS A 236 24.01 35.43 11.53
CA LYS A 236 24.86 36.57 11.91
C LYS A 236 26.35 36.39 11.60
N ASP A 237 26.84 35.16 11.64
CA ASP A 237 28.27 34.82 11.42
C ASP A 237 28.62 34.62 9.94
N LEU A 238 27.64 34.72 9.05
CA LEU A 238 27.87 34.80 7.61
C LEU A 238 28.42 36.18 7.25
N ASP A 239 29.26 36.20 6.23
CA ASP A 239 29.99 37.39 5.82
C ASP A 239 29.49 37.90 4.46
N TYR A 240 29.71 39.19 4.20
CA TYR A 240 29.35 39.80 2.92
C TYR A 240 30.30 39.35 1.81
N VAL A 241 29.77 39.15 0.62
CA VAL A 241 30.55 38.71 -0.54
C VAL A 241 31.14 39.92 -1.27
N ALA A 242 32.46 39.96 -1.43
CA ALA A 242 33.16 41.05 -2.12
C ALA A 242 33.33 40.77 -3.62
N GLY A 243 33.12 41.79 -4.46
CA GLY A 243 33.19 41.67 -5.91
C GLY A 243 32.56 42.90 -6.60
N LEU A 244 32.45 42.85 -7.92
CA LEU A 244 31.80 43.86 -8.74
C LEU A 244 30.27 43.70 -8.70
N ASN A 245 29.53 44.78 -8.46
CA ASN A 245 28.07 44.74 -8.49
C ASN A 245 27.54 44.51 -9.91
N ILE A 246 26.56 43.63 -10.04
CA ILE A 246 25.71 43.57 -11.25
C ILE A 246 24.35 44.19 -10.93
N ARG A 247 23.91 45.12 -11.78
CA ARG A 247 22.77 46.00 -11.52
C ARG A 247 21.64 45.82 -12.52
N GLU A 248 20.44 46.23 -12.14
CA GLU A 248 19.27 46.26 -13.03
C GLU A 248 19.39 47.38 -14.08
N LYS A 249 20.07 48.48 -13.74
CA LYS A 249 20.31 49.64 -14.60
C LYS A 249 21.79 50.05 -14.54
N PRO A 250 22.35 50.69 -15.58
CA PRO A 250 23.72 51.21 -15.59
C PRO A 250 23.84 52.49 -14.75
N ASP A 251 23.50 52.40 -13.46
CA ASP A 251 23.46 53.54 -12.52
C ASP A 251 23.87 53.11 -11.11
N ASN A 252 24.85 53.83 -10.54
CA ASN A 252 25.37 53.61 -9.20
C ASN A 252 24.79 54.54 -8.12
N SER A 253 23.84 55.41 -8.46
CA SER A 253 23.21 56.34 -7.52
C SER A 253 22.27 55.65 -6.52
N ASN A 254 21.70 54.49 -6.89
CA ASN A 254 20.71 53.76 -6.10
C ASN A 254 21.12 52.30 -5.85
N ASN A 255 21.39 51.97 -4.59
CA ASN A 255 21.78 50.62 -4.18
C ASN A 255 20.65 49.58 -4.31
N LYS A 256 19.38 50.00 -4.44
CA LYS A 256 18.26 49.06 -4.65
C LYS A 256 18.33 48.36 -6.02
N ASN A 257 19.10 48.89 -6.96
CA ASN A 257 19.26 48.31 -8.29
C ASN A 257 20.30 47.19 -8.32
N ILE A 258 21.03 46.92 -7.22
CA ILE A 258 22.05 45.86 -7.21
C ILE A 258 21.37 44.51 -7.07
N ARG A 259 21.66 43.60 -8.01
CA ARG A 259 21.05 42.27 -8.09
C ARG A 259 21.90 41.21 -7.40
N ALA A 260 23.21 41.26 -7.64
CA ALA A 260 24.19 40.37 -7.05
C ALA A 260 25.59 41.01 -7.10
N VAL A 261 26.55 40.31 -6.52
CA VAL A 261 27.98 40.62 -6.67
C VAL A 261 28.62 39.54 -7.54
N LEU A 262 29.27 39.93 -8.63
CA LEU A 262 30.15 39.10 -9.45
C LEU A 262 31.57 39.17 -8.89
N GLN A 263 32.20 38.04 -8.62
CA GLN A 263 33.49 38.04 -7.94
C GLN A 263 34.68 38.15 -8.90
N LYS A 264 35.85 38.45 -8.36
CA LYS A 264 37.10 38.52 -9.13
C LYS A 264 37.34 37.20 -9.86
N GLY A 265 37.65 37.27 -11.16
CA GLY A 265 37.88 36.10 -12.02
C GLY A 265 36.61 35.53 -12.68
N THR A 266 35.43 36.07 -12.38
CA THR A 266 34.19 35.70 -13.08
C THR A 266 34.24 36.18 -14.53
N LYS A 267 33.88 35.32 -15.49
CA LYS A 267 33.79 35.64 -16.91
C LYS A 267 32.34 35.72 -17.35
N VAL A 268 32.02 36.82 -18.02
CA VAL A 268 30.69 37.09 -18.56
C VAL A 268 30.80 37.47 -20.03
N ASN A 269 29.76 37.19 -20.80
CA ASN A 269 29.63 37.78 -22.12
C ASN A 269 28.88 39.11 -21.99
N LEU A 270 29.50 40.17 -22.48
CA LEU A 270 28.94 41.49 -22.63
C LEU A 270 28.24 41.59 -23.99
N ASN A 271 27.11 42.29 -24.01
CA ASN A 271 26.50 42.75 -25.23
C ASN A 271 27.20 44.07 -25.64
N LEU A 272 28.12 43.98 -26.60
CA LEU A 272 28.92 45.12 -27.03
C LEU A 272 28.10 46.25 -27.68
N ASP A 273 26.90 45.94 -28.19
CA ASP A 273 25.98 46.92 -28.76
C ASP A 273 25.12 47.60 -27.68
N LEU A 274 25.15 47.10 -26.44
CA LEU A 274 24.32 47.58 -25.33
C LEU A 274 25.20 48.06 -24.16
N HIS A 275 25.59 49.33 -24.24
CA HIS A 275 26.44 50.05 -23.29
C HIS A 275 25.87 51.45 -22.97
N ASP A 276 26.37 52.09 -21.91
CA ASP A 276 26.04 53.49 -21.61
C ASP A 276 26.81 54.49 -22.51
N GLU A 277 26.40 55.76 -22.54
CA GLU A 277 27.01 56.76 -23.45
C GLU A 277 28.52 56.95 -23.25
N LYS A 278 29.03 56.66 -22.05
CA LYS A 278 30.45 56.79 -21.71
C LYS A 278 31.25 55.51 -21.89
N TYR A 279 30.61 54.42 -22.31
CA TYR A 279 31.23 53.09 -22.43
C TYR A 279 31.87 52.62 -21.11
N GLU A 280 31.29 53.02 -19.99
CA GLU A 280 31.69 52.60 -18.65
C GLU A 280 30.85 51.43 -18.14
N TRP A 281 29.66 51.22 -18.71
CA TRP A 281 28.72 50.17 -18.34
C TRP A 281 28.31 49.35 -19.55
N TYR A 282 28.26 48.04 -19.38
CA TYR A 282 27.82 47.11 -20.41
C TYR A 282 26.78 46.14 -19.85
N ALA A 283 25.80 45.81 -20.69
CA ALA A 283 24.84 44.77 -20.37
C ALA A 283 25.48 43.39 -20.53
N VAL A 284 25.22 42.51 -19.56
CA VAL A 284 25.68 41.12 -19.57
C VAL A 284 24.65 40.26 -20.30
N SER A 285 25.02 39.67 -21.42
CA SER A 285 24.15 38.80 -22.22
C SER A 285 24.03 37.40 -21.60
N ASN A 286 25.14 36.79 -21.20
CA ASN A 286 25.14 35.53 -20.49
C ASN A 286 26.37 35.37 -19.58
N PHE A 287 26.31 34.31 -18.79
CA PHE A 287 27.40 33.88 -17.93
C PHE A 287 28.29 32.88 -18.68
N VAL A 288 29.61 33.07 -18.64
CA VAL A 288 30.57 32.12 -19.22
C VAL A 288 31.07 31.18 -18.14
N GLU A 289 31.68 31.74 -17.10
CA GLU A 289 32.35 30.99 -16.04
C GLU A 289 32.48 31.85 -14.77
N GLY A 290 32.57 31.23 -13.60
CA GLY A 290 32.92 31.93 -12.35
C GLY A 290 31.77 32.00 -11.34
N TYR A 291 31.69 33.11 -10.59
CA TYR A 291 30.96 33.12 -9.32
C TYR A 291 30.19 34.40 -9.02
N PHE A 292 29.06 34.25 -8.35
CA PHE A 292 28.24 35.35 -7.85
C PHE A 292 27.68 35.08 -6.46
N SER A 293 27.29 36.14 -5.75
CA SER A 293 26.99 36.09 -4.32
C SER A 293 25.70 35.37 -3.93
N ILE A 294 24.78 35.18 -4.88
CA ILE A 294 23.47 34.55 -4.67
C ILE A 294 23.42 33.15 -5.29
N PRO A 295 22.51 32.25 -4.86
CA PRO A 295 22.39 30.91 -5.45
C PRO A 295 22.12 30.89 -6.96
N GLU A 296 21.34 31.85 -7.47
CA GLU A 296 20.94 31.92 -8.88
C GLU A 296 20.76 33.38 -9.32
N LEU A 297 21.35 33.78 -10.45
CA LEU A 297 21.23 35.12 -11.04
C LEU A 297 20.39 35.07 -12.33
N LYS A 298 19.10 35.39 -12.20
CA LYS A 298 18.11 35.24 -13.30
C LYS A 298 18.21 36.36 -14.35
N PRO A 299 17.94 36.10 -15.64
CA PRO A 299 17.80 37.17 -16.64
C PRO A 299 16.65 38.14 -16.35
N ILE A 300 16.75 39.36 -16.86
CA ILE A 300 15.72 40.40 -16.88
C ILE A 300 15.48 40.87 -18.31
N LYS A 301 14.24 41.25 -18.62
CA LYS A 301 13.87 41.88 -19.89
C LYS A 301 14.29 43.35 -19.85
N TYR A 302 15.23 43.73 -20.70
CA TYR A 302 15.64 45.11 -20.90
C TYR A 302 15.11 45.62 -22.23
N LYS A 303 14.43 46.76 -22.22
CA LYS A 303 13.96 47.42 -23.44
C LYS A 303 15.01 48.43 -23.89
N CYS A 304 15.59 48.22 -25.07
CA CYS A 304 16.58 49.14 -25.62
C CYS A 304 15.92 50.47 -25.98
N ASP A 305 16.38 51.57 -25.37
CA ASP A 305 15.82 52.91 -25.62
C ASP A 305 16.03 53.37 -27.08
N LYS A 306 17.07 52.85 -27.77
CA LYS A 306 17.41 53.21 -29.15
C LYS A 306 16.61 52.44 -30.20
N THR A 307 16.33 51.15 -29.97
CA THR A 307 15.70 50.26 -30.98
C THR A 307 14.29 49.83 -30.61
N GLY A 308 13.85 50.07 -29.37
CA GLY A 308 12.56 49.60 -28.84
C GLY A 308 12.47 48.08 -28.63
N THR A 309 13.52 47.33 -28.99
CA THR A 309 13.60 45.87 -28.89
C THR A 309 13.81 45.43 -27.44
N GLU A 310 13.09 44.39 -27.01
CA GLU A 310 13.33 43.74 -25.73
C GLU A 310 14.41 42.67 -25.87
N VAL A 311 15.41 42.72 -25.00
CA VAL A 311 16.52 41.76 -24.92
C VAL A 311 16.64 41.22 -23.51
N ASP A 312 16.97 39.93 -23.39
CA ASP A 312 17.27 39.32 -22.09
C ASP A 312 18.72 39.60 -21.70
N ILE A 313 18.91 40.16 -20.49
CA ILE A 313 20.24 40.43 -19.94
C ILE A 313 20.30 39.94 -18.49
N LEU A 314 21.48 39.55 -18.01
CA LEU A 314 21.69 39.26 -16.58
C LEU A 314 21.78 40.54 -15.74
N GLY A 315 21.98 41.69 -16.37
CA GLY A 315 22.10 43.00 -15.74
C GLY A 315 23.28 43.78 -16.31
N TRP A 316 23.63 44.87 -15.65
CA TRP A 316 24.66 45.82 -16.06
C TRP A 316 25.86 45.73 -15.14
N VAL A 317 27.05 45.72 -15.73
CA VAL A 317 28.32 45.71 -15.00
C VAL A 317 29.16 46.93 -15.38
N TYR A 318 29.89 47.47 -14.40
CA TYR A 318 30.79 48.59 -14.61
C TYR A 318 32.16 48.10 -15.08
N THR A 319 32.52 48.40 -16.32
CA THR A 319 33.85 48.13 -16.89
C THR A 319 34.79 49.33 -16.70
N GLY A 320 34.22 50.54 -16.55
CA GLY A 320 34.94 51.81 -16.37
C GLY A 320 35.78 52.26 -17.58
N LYS A 321 35.75 51.48 -18.66
CA LYS A 321 36.45 51.74 -19.93
C LYS A 321 35.75 50.99 -21.06
N ALA A 322 35.91 51.52 -22.27
CA ALA A 322 35.43 50.84 -23.47
C ALA A 322 36.12 49.48 -23.62
N VAL A 323 35.33 48.45 -23.91
CA VAL A 323 35.80 47.09 -24.16
C VAL A 323 35.53 46.69 -25.61
N THR A 324 36.44 45.91 -26.18
CA THR A 324 36.39 45.47 -27.60
C THR A 324 36.08 43.99 -27.76
N THR A 325 36.04 43.23 -26.67
CA THR A 325 35.77 41.78 -26.65
C THR A 325 34.51 41.51 -25.85
N SER A 326 33.67 40.59 -26.33
CA SER A 326 32.43 40.22 -25.64
C SER A 326 32.72 39.47 -24.35
N GLU A 327 33.68 38.56 -24.34
CA GLU A 327 34.09 37.89 -23.10
C GLU A 327 34.88 38.89 -22.22
N PHE A 328 34.37 39.10 -21.01
CA PHE A 328 34.93 40.02 -20.03
C PHE A 328 35.14 39.32 -18.70
N GLU A 329 36.37 39.38 -18.20
CA GLU A 329 36.74 38.87 -16.88
C GLU A 329 36.66 40.00 -15.84
N ILE A 330 35.82 39.76 -14.83
CA ILE A 330 35.54 40.68 -13.73
C ILE A 330 36.81 40.87 -12.90
N LEU A 331 37.30 42.11 -12.88
CA LEU A 331 38.40 42.56 -12.02
C LEU A 331 39.72 41.82 -12.27
N SER A 332 40.06 41.64 -13.55
CA SER A 332 41.27 40.94 -14.00
C SER A 332 42.58 41.63 -13.60
N SER A 333 42.56 42.91 -13.20
CA SER A 333 43.74 43.65 -12.71
C SER A 333 43.46 44.46 -11.43
N GLU A 334 44.54 44.80 -10.69
CA GLU A 334 44.45 45.62 -9.47
C GLU A 334 43.98 47.07 -9.76
N THR A 335 44.26 47.55 -10.98
CA THR A 335 43.77 48.83 -11.50
C THR A 335 42.25 48.82 -11.63
N ASP A 336 41.67 47.75 -12.19
CA ASP A 336 40.22 47.62 -12.35
C ASP A 336 39.51 47.53 -10.97
N ILE A 337 40.14 46.88 -9.99
CA ILE A 337 39.65 46.85 -8.60
C ILE A 337 39.63 48.25 -7.99
N THR A 338 40.69 49.03 -8.19
CA THR A 338 40.79 50.39 -7.66
C THR A 338 39.70 51.29 -8.28
N LEU A 339 39.54 51.23 -9.60
CA LEU A 339 38.53 51.98 -10.33
C LEU A 339 37.10 51.63 -9.86
N ALA A 340 36.82 50.33 -9.69
CA ALA A 340 35.53 49.87 -9.17
C ALA A 340 35.30 50.30 -7.71
N LYS A 341 36.33 50.32 -6.86
CA LYS A 341 36.24 50.81 -5.47
C LYS A 341 35.92 52.30 -5.41
N GLU A 342 36.59 53.13 -6.21
CA GLU A 342 36.35 54.58 -6.28
C GLU A 342 34.90 54.91 -6.66
N LYS A 343 34.32 54.12 -7.57
CA LYS A 343 32.92 54.23 -8.00
C LYS A 343 31.93 53.50 -7.11
N LYS A 344 32.38 52.90 -6.00
CA LYS A 344 31.59 52.08 -5.06
C LYS A 344 30.93 50.85 -5.72
N GLU A 345 31.46 50.40 -6.86
CA GLU A 345 31.02 49.20 -7.56
C GLU A 345 31.70 47.93 -7.06
N PHE A 346 32.79 48.06 -6.32
CA PHE A 346 33.41 46.97 -5.56
C PHE A 346 33.17 47.13 -4.05
N ASN A 347 31.99 46.73 -3.57
CA ASN A 347 31.65 46.87 -2.15
C ASN A 347 30.72 45.78 -1.64
N ALA A 348 31.26 44.91 -0.78
CA ALA A 348 30.55 43.78 -0.20
C ALA A 348 29.32 44.19 0.64
N ASN A 349 29.34 45.37 1.26
CA ASN A 349 28.27 45.81 2.16
C ASN A 349 27.04 46.38 1.44
N LEU A 350 27.12 46.61 0.12
CA LEU A 350 26.01 47.20 -0.65
C LEU A 350 24.98 46.17 -1.09
N VAL A 351 25.33 44.88 -1.08
CA VAL A 351 24.43 43.79 -1.42
C VAL A 351 24.01 43.06 -0.15
N LYS A 352 22.70 42.79 0.00
CA LYS A 352 22.18 42.03 1.15
C LYS A 352 22.63 40.56 1.18
N SER A 353 23.45 40.14 0.23
CA SER A 353 23.83 38.76 0.00
C SER A 353 25.05 38.40 0.85
N LYS A 354 24.86 37.41 1.74
CA LYS A 354 25.89 36.86 2.60
C LYS A 354 26.25 35.44 2.19
N GLY A 355 27.40 34.96 2.66
CA GLY A 355 27.86 33.60 2.41
C GLY A 355 28.68 33.00 3.56
N LEU A 356 28.73 31.67 3.58
CA LEU A 356 29.54 30.88 4.47
C LEU A 356 30.99 30.90 4.01
N ARG A 357 31.89 31.35 4.88
CA ARG A 357 33.33 31.36 4.60
C ARG A 357 33.90 29.95 4.61
N VAL A 358 34.58 29.60 3.52
CA VAL A 358 35.36 28.38 3.32
C VAL A 358 36.84 28.72 3.49
N TRP A 359 37.48 28.04 4.42
CA TRP A 359 38.86 28.28 4.81
C TRP A 359 39.74 27.14 4.30
N ASN A 360 41.02 27.44 4.06
CA ASN A 360 42.01 26.38 3.89
C ASN A 360 42.04 25.42 5.09
N ASP A 361 42.65 24.25 4.94
CA ASP A 361 42.96 23.46 6.12
C ASP A 361 43.94 24.24 7.01
N PHE A 362 43.72 24.19 8.33
CA PHE A 362 44.54 24.89 9.31
C PHE A 362 44.54 24.12 10.65
N LYS A 363 45.67 24.16 11.36
CA LYS A 363 45.81 23.58 12.71
C LYS A 363 45.64 24.64 13.80
N ASP A 364 46.17 25.84 13.58
CA ASP A 364 45.96 27.03 14.42
C ASP A 364 44.95 27.98 13.74
N LYS A 365 44.12 28.67 14.53
CA LYS A 365 43.22 29.72 14.05
C LYS A 365 43.99 30.90 13.46
N ASN A 366 45.25 31.09 13.80
CA ASN A 366 46.11 32.15 13.23
C ASN A 366 46.53 31.86 11.77
N ASP A 367 46.52 30.59 11.35
CA ASP A 367 46.87 30.17 9.98
C ASP A 367 45.67 30.24 9.01
N LYS A 368 44.53 30.71 9.51
CA LYS A 368 43.24 30.68 8.83
C LYS A 368 43.22 31.65 7.65
N LYS A 369 43.42 31.11 6.44
CA LYS A 369 43.29 31.87 5.19
C LYS A 369 41.93 31.62 4.53
N LEU A 370 41.20 32.71 4.24
CA LEU A 370 39.95 32.62 3.48
C LEU A 370 40.27 32.11 2.09
N TYR A 371 39.59 31.04 1.68
CA TYR A 371 39.76 30.45 0.36
C TYR A 371 38.59 30.83 -0.54
N SER A 372 37.37 30.51 -0.12
CA SER A 372 36.16 30.66 -0.91
C SER A 372 34.98 31.00 0.01
N MET A 373 33.81 31.23 -0.56
CA MET A 373 32.55 31.33 0.18
C MET A 373 31.49 30.44 -0.46
N LEU A 374 30.42 30.16 0.26
CA LEU A 374 29.23 29.48 -0.25
C LEU A 374 28.02 30.38 -0.01
N PRO A 375 27.17 30.64 -1.02
CA PRO A 375 25.96 31.43 -0.82
C PRO A 375 25.04 30.89 0.29
N GLU A 376 24.19 31.76 0.83
CA GLU A 376 23.06 31.34 1.67
C GLU A 376 22.17 30.33 0.94
N GLY A 377 21.67 29.32 1.66
CA GLY A 377 20.83 28.27 1.08
C GLY A 377 21.59 27.12 0.42
N THR A 378 22.90 27.24 0.18
CA THR A 378 23.71 26.18 -0.42
C THR A 378 23.71 24.92 0.45
N GLN A 379 23.53 23.76 -0.20
CA GLN A 379 23.52 22.46 0.45
C GLN A 379 24.89 21.80 0.33
N VAL A 380 25.39 21.22 1.42
CA VAL A 380 26.74 20.67 1.55
C VAL A 380 26.76 19.39 2.38
N LYS A 381 27.80 18.58 2.18
CA LYS A 381 28.20 17.53 3.12
C LYS A 381 29.44 17.97 3.90
N ILE A 382 29.47 17.58 5.16
CA ILE A 382 30.57 17.89 6.07
C ILE A 382 31.00 16.66 6.86
N SER A 383 32.25 16.67 7.34
CA SER A 383 32.79 15.66 8.23
C SER A 383 33.52 16.28 9.44
N GLY A 384 33.90 15.44 10.39
CA GLY A 384 34.53 15.86 11.64
C GLY A 384 33.54 16.13 12.78
N GLU A 385 34.01 16.82 13.82
CA GLU A 385 33.26 17.02 15.07
C GLU A 385 32.21 18.15 14.95
N LYS A 386 30.95 17.74 14.75
CA LYS A 386 29.76 18.59 14.54
C LYS A 386 29.26 19.26 15.84
N LYS A 387 30.10 20.08 16.47
CA LYS A 387 29.78 20.83 17.70
C LYS A 387 29.64 22.31 17.44
N THR A 388 28.78 22.96 18.23
CA THR A 388 28.60 24.41 18.20
C THR A 388 29.92 25.12 18.44
N LYS A 389 30.14 26.25 17.76
CA LYS A 389 31.40 27.02 17.79
C LYS A 389 32.64 26.24 17.32
N ASN A 390 32.47 25.32 16.38
CA ASN A 390 33.57 24.54 15.81
C ASN A 390 33.70 24.69 14.29
N TYR A 391 34.89 24.39 13.76
CA TYR A 391 35.10 24.20 12.34
C TYR A 391 34.96 22.73 11.96
N VAL A 392 34.27 22.48 10.86
CA VAL A 392 34.06 21.16 10.27
C VAL A 392 34.64 21.11 8.87
N GLU A 393 35.01 19.92 8.42
CA GLU A 393 35.55 19.72 7.08
C GLU A 393 34.42 19.73 6.05
N LEU A 394 34.54 20.56 5.02
CA LEU A 394 33.63 20.57 3.87
C LEU A 394 34.06 19.47 2.90
N THR A 395 33.18 18.50 2.66
CA THR A 395 33.50 17.33 1.81
C THR A 395 32.87 17.43 0.42
N GLU A 396 31.67 18.03 0.32
CA GLU A 396 30.93 18.11 -0.94
C GLU A 396 30.03 19.35 -0.94
N VAL A 397 29.96 20.04 -2.08
CA VAL A 397 28.87 21.00 -2.35
C VAL A 397 27.83 20.25 -3.17
N VAL A 398 26.65 20.06 -2.58
CA VAL A 398 25.60 19.20 -3.13
C VAL A 398 24.78 19.97 -4.17
N ARG A 399 24.29 21.18 -3.83
CA ARG A 399 23.42 22.01 -4.71
C ARG A 399 23.11 23.41 -4.14
N ASP A 400 22.30 24.18 -4.88
CA ASP A 400 21.75 25.49 -4.51
C ASP A 400 22.80 26.56 -4.18
N GLY A 401 23.90 26.53 -4.93
CA GLY A 401 24.92 27.57 -4.92
C GLY A 401 26.30 26.98 -5.20
N ASN A 402 27.09 27.73 -5.96
CA ASN A 402 28.45 27.35 -6.29
C ASN A 402 29.43 28.02 -5.31
N PRO A 403 30.51 27.33 -4.91
CA PRO A 403 31.57 27.95 -4.13
C PRO A 403 32.17 29.09 -4.95
N THR A 404 32.56 30.19 -4.31
CA THR A 404 33.04 31.39 -5.00
C THR A 404 34.40 31.29 -5.70
N LEU A 405 35.05 30.15 -5.55
CA LEU A 405 36.23 29.68 -6.27
C LEU A 405 36.10 28.16 -6.31
N PRO A 406 36.61 27.46 -7.35
CA PRO A 406 36.57 26.01 -7.39
C PRO A 406 37.28 25.47 -6.14
N LEU A 407 36.63 24.54 -5.44
CA LEU A 407 37.24 23.93 -4.27
C LEU A 407 38.41 23.04 -4.76
N PRO A 408 39.61 23.16 -4.16
CA PRO A 408 40.75 22.35 -4.57
C PRO A 408 40.62 20.96 -3.94
N ALA A 409 41.44 20.01 -4.38
CA ALA A 409 41.41 18.63 -3.87
C ALA A 409 41.75 18.50 -2.38
N GLU A 410 42.44 19.50 -1.80
CA GLU A 410 42.78 19.55 -0.39
C GLU A 410 41.58 19.84 0.51
N LYS A 411 41.64 19.35 1.75
CA LYS A 411 40.63 19.58 2.78
C LYS A 411 40.38 21.07 3.02
N LYS A 412 39.11 21.43 3.22
CA LYS A 412 38.67 22.79 3.56
C LYS A 412 37.78 22.79 4.79
N LYS A 413 37.79 23.89 5.53
CA LYS A 413 37.04 24.04 6.78
C LYS A 413 35.96 25.09 6.65
N VAL A 414 34.80 24.84 7.26
CA VAL A 414 33.68 25.77 7.35
C VAL A 414 33.19 25.89 8.78
N TRP A 415 32.53 27.00 9.12
CA TRP A 415 32.02 27.25 10.46
C TRP A 415 30.67 26.55 10.67
N TYR A 416 30.59 25.66 11.66
CA TYR A 416 29.42 24.79 11.85
C TYR A 416 28.14 25.55 12.23
N ASP A 417 28.23 26.64 13.01
CA ASP A 417 27.04 27.38 13.47
C ASP A 417 26.26 28.02 12.32
N CYS A 418 26.93 28.26 11.18
CA CYS A 418 26.30 28.77 9.95
C CYS A 418 25.53 27.70 9.18
N LEU A 419 25.55 26.44 9.64
CA LEU A 419 24.90 25.32 8.99
C LEU A 419 23.68 24.86 9.79
N GLU A 420 22.66 24.41 9.08
CA GLU A 420 21.55 23.65 9.63
C GLU A 420 21.54 22.25 9.00
N ASN A 421 21.32 21.23 9.82
CA ASN A 421 21.15 19.88 9.31
C ASN A 421 19.78 19.75 8.64
N ILE A 422 19.77 19.15 7.45
CA ILE A 422 18.56 18.88 6.67
C ILE A 422 18.60 17.43 6.17
N VAL A 423 17.43 16.85 5.93
CA VAL A 423 17.32 15.47 5.41
C VAL A 423 16.86 15.51 3.97
N ARG A 424 17.59 14.89 3.04
CA ARG A 424 17.30 14.98 1.59
C ARG A 424 17.57 13.67 0.85
N GLY A 425 16.95 13.49 -0.31
CA GLY A 425 17.22 12.33 -1.18
C GLY A 425 18.68 12.30 -1.66
N LYS A 426 19.19 11.08 -1.94
CA LYS A 426 20.58 10.86 -2.41
C LYS A 426 20.87 11.49 -3.78
N LYS A 427 19.88 11.41 -4.67
CA LYS A 427 19.90 12.03 -6.00
C LYS A 427 18.53 12.61 -6.32
N TYR A 428 18.49 13.53 -7.29
CA TYR A 428 17.27 14.19 -7.71
C TYR A 428 16.96 13.93 -9.17
N ASN A 429 15.68 13.74 -9.49
CA ASN A 429 15.15 13.44 -10.83
C ASN A 429 15.66 12.13 -11.47
N GLU A 430 16.48 11.35 -10.75
CA GLU A 430 16.99 10.04 -11.14
C GLU A 430 16.42 8.93 -10.25
N VAL A 431 16.33 7.72 -10.79
CA VAL A 431 16.06 6.52 -9.98
C VAL A 431 17.27 6.18 -9.13
N VAL A 432 17.05 6.03 -7.84
CA VAL A 432 18.02 5.51 -6.89
C VAL A 432 17.60 4.09 -6.52
N VAL A 433 18.34 3.09 -7.00
CA VAL A 433 18.26 1.72 -6.49
C VAL A 433 19.21 1.61 -5.30
N LEU A 434 18.70 1.17 -4.15
CA LEU A 434 19.47 1.08 -2.93
C LEU A 434 20.38 -0.15 -2.97
N GLU A 435 21.69 0.05 -2.85
CA GLU A 435 22.68 -1.04 -2.72
C GLU A 435 22.33 -1.99 -1.56
N LYS A 436 21.86 -1.42 -0.46
CA LYS A 436 21.30 -2.15 0.68
C LYS A 436 19.86 -1.69 0.90
N PRO A 437 18.86 -2.57 0.72
CA PRO A 437 17.47 -2.24 1.01
C PRO A 437 17.29 -1.68 2.42
N PHE A 438 16.39 -0.70 2.56
CA PHE A 438 16.12 -0.03 3.82
C PHE A 438 14.89 -0.65 4.51
N PRO A 439 15.02 -1.24 5.72
CA PRO A 439 13.87 -1.82 6.42
C PRO A 439 12.81 -0.77 6.76
N ILE A 440 11.54 -1.09 6.51
CA ILE A 440 10.40 -0.21 6.80
C ILE A 440 9.26 -1.00 7.46
N LYS A 441 8.51 -0.37 8.35
CA LYS A 441 7.34 -0.98 9.02
C LYS A 441 6.03 -0.43 8.48
N ALA A 442 4.97 -1.22 8.63
CA ALA A 442 3.63 -0.77 8.29
C ALA A 442 3.26 0.49 9.09
N GLY A 443 2.91 1.56 8.38
CA GLY A 443 2.61 2.87 8.99
C GLY A 443 3.81 3.82 9.10
N ASP A 444 5.02 3.41 8.73
CA ASP A 444 6.15 4.33 8.64
C ASP A 444 5.99 5.27 7.43
N LEU A 445 6.55 6.48 7.52
CA LEU A 445 6.45 7.50 6.48
C LEU A 445 7.28 7.12 5.23
N VAL A 446 6.62 7.06 4.08
CA VAL A 446 7.30 6.90 2.77
C VAL A 446 7.49 8.22 2.04
N GLY A 447 6.66 9.23 2.32
CA GLY A 447 6.74 10.54 1.69
C GLY A 447 5.49 11.38 1.93
N HIS A 448 5.36 12.45 1.15
CA HIS A 448 4.18 13.31 1.16
C HIS A 448 3.49 13.29 -0.21
N ILE A 449 2.17 13.50 -0.23
CA ILE A 449 1.35 13.57 -1.44
C ILE A 449 1.79 14.79 -2.23
N GLY A 450 2.27 14.56 -3.44
CA GLY A 450 2.63 15.58 -4.40
C GLY A 450 1.49 15.91 -5.35
N HIS A 451 1.86 16.22 -6.59
CA HIS A 451 0.95 16.76 -7.59
C HIS A 451 1.10 16.04 -8.93
N ASN A 452 -0.02 15.82 -9.62
CA ASN A 452 -0.03 15.37 -11.01
C ASN A 452 -1.15 16.08 -11.76
N GLN A 453 -0.80 17.12 -12.53
CA GLN A 453 -1.79 17.89 -13.27
C GLN A 453 -2.02 17.29 -14.65
N ASN A 454 -3.29 17.27 -15.05
CA ASN A 454 -3.70 17.01 -16.44
C ASN A 454 -4.07 18.31 -17.18
N LYS A 455 -4.54 19.32 -16.44
CA LYS A 455 -4.88 20.64 -16.98
C LYS A 455 -3.66 21.56 -16.98
N GLY A 456 -3.43 22.27 -18.08
CA GLY A 456 -2.39 23.28 -18.18
C GLY A 456 -2.72 24.54 -17.39
N ILE A 457 -1.67 25.22 -16.95
CA ILE A 457 -1.71 26.52 -16.31
C ILE A 457 -1.21 27.55 -17.31
N LEU A 458 -1.96 28.65 -17.50
CA LEU A 458 -1.56 29.76 -18.38
C LEU A 458 -0.28 30.42 -17.90
N LYS A 459 0.73 30.49 -18.77
CA LYS A 459 2.03 31.10 -18.47
C LYS A 459 1.91 32.58 -18.13
N SER A 460 0.99 33.30 -18.78
CA SER A 460 0.74 34.73 -18.56
C SER A 460 0.30 35.09 -17.14
N LYS A 461 -0.19 34.12 -16.36
CA LYS A 461 -0.55 34.33 -14.94
C LYS A 461 0.66 34.42 -14.02
N TYR A 462 1.86 34.06 -14.47
CA TYR A 462 3.02 33.89 -13.61
C TYR A 462 4.27 34.56 -14.18
N SER A 463 4.97 35.31 -13.33
CA SER A 463 6.20 36.02 -13.69
C SER A 463 7.41 35.09 -13.85
N ASN A 464 7.40 33.90 -13.21
CA ASN A 464 8.46 32.92 -13.34
C ASN A 464 7.95 31.47 -13.17
N LEU A 465 8.08 30.68 -14.24
CA LEU A 465 7.64 29.29 -14.29
C LEU A 465 8.57 28.31 -13.56
N GLU A 466 9.85 28.66 -13.36
CA GLU A 466 10.81 27.81 -12.64
C GLU A 466 10.55 27.80 -11.13
N THR A 467 9.85 28.81 -10.61
CA THR A 467 9.53 28.94 -9.17
C THR A 467 8.16 28.37 -8.76
N LEU A 468 7.38 27.86 -9.72
CA LEU A 468 6.10 27.17 -9.48
C LEU A 468 6.33 25.73 -8.97
N PRO A 469 5.41 25.13 -8.20
CA PRO A 469 4.03 25.57 -7.90
C PRO A 469 3.85 26.55 -6.74
N LEU A 470 4.88 26.81 -5.94
CA LEU A 470 4.70 27.41 -4.60
C LEU A 470 5.48 28.73 -4.42
N GLY A 471 5.82 29.46 -5.49
CA GLY A 471 6.46 30.78 -5.39
C GLY A 471 5.54 31.83 -4.72
N GLU A 472 6.10 32.96 -4.28
CA GLU A 472 5.29 34.08 -3.76
C GLU A 472 4.19 34.45 -4.78
N GLY A 473 2.92 34.28 -4.39
CA GLY A 473 1.75 34.58 -5.23
C GLY A 473 1.04 33.38 -5.88
N SER A 474 1.45 32.13 -5.63
CA SER A 474 0.72 30.95 -6.14
C SER A 474 -0.65 30.77 -5.45
N ASN A 475 -1.72 30.71 -6.23
CA ASN A 475 -3.01 30.24 -5.72
C ASN A 475 -2.94 28.70 -5.60
N ASP A 476 -2.81 28.19 -4.38
CA ASP A 476 -2.77 26.74 -4.07
C ASP A 476 -3.93 25.94 -4.69
N LYS A 477 -5.03 26.60 -5.07
CA LYS A 477 -6.19 26.00 -5.73
C LYS A 477 -5.91 25.42 -7.13
N GLU A 478 -4.84 25.83 -7.81
CA GLU A 478 -4.49 25.29 -9.13
C GLU A 478 -3.67 23.97 -9.04
N PHE A 479 -3.10 23.64 -7.88
CA PHE A 479 -2.31 22.43 -7.65
C PHE A 479 -3.07 21.39 -6.81
N CYS A 480 -3.63 20.38 -7.48
CA CYS A 480 -4.41 19.35 -6.82
C CYS A 480 -3.52 18.24 -6.25
N PRO A 481 -3.73 17.79 -5.00
CA PRO A 481 -3.03 16.63 -4.45
C PRO A 481 -3.41 15.38 -5.25
N HIS A 482 -2.41 14.57 -5.56
CA HIS A 482 -2.60 13.31 -6.28
C HIS A 482 -1.54 12.30 -5.85
N LEU A 483 -1.98 11.15 -5.36
CA LEU A 483 -1.13 10.00 -5.07
C LEU A 483 -1.64 8.80 -5.86
N HIS A 484 -0.74 8.08 -6.51
CA HIS A 484 -1.01 6.81 -7.16
C HIS A 484 -0.38 5.68 -6.34
N VAL A 485 -1.13 4.62 -6.04
CA VAL A 485 -0.62 3.44 -5.32
C VAL A 485 -0.89 2.17 -6.12
N GLU A 486 0.14 1.34 -6.32
CA GLU A 486 0.02 0.01 -6.93
C GLU A 486 0.49 -1.08 -5.97
N CYS A 487 -0.05 -2.28 -6.13
CA CYS A 487 0.49 -3.50 -5.53
C CYS A 487 0.61 -4.57 -6.61
N PHE A 488 1.77 -5.23 -6.68
CA PHE A 488 2.00 -6.24 -7.70
C PHE A 488 3.04 -7.28 -7.26
N THR A 489 3.01 -8.42 -7.92
CA THR A 489 4.00 -9.49 -7.77
C THR A 489 4.44 -9.94 -9.16
N CYS A 490 5.62 -10.55 -9.24
CA CYS A 490 6.10 -11.17 -10.47
C CYS A 490 5.39 -12.52 -10.71
N GLU A 491 5.97 -13.40 -11.51
CA GLU A 491 5.29 -14.56 -12.12
C GLU A 491 4.74 -15.62 -11.15
N ASP A 492 5.14 -15.62 -9.87
CA ASP A 492 4.86 -16.71 -8.93
C ASP A 492 3.42 -16.76 -8.38
N LEU A 493 2.58 -15.76 -8.67
CA LEU A 493 1.26 -15.62 -8.05
C LEU A 493 0.33 -16.84 -8.27
N PRO A 494 0.17 -17.39 -9.50
CA PRO A 494 -0.72 -18.53 -9.71
C PRO A 494 -0.29 -19.76 -8.91
N SER A 495 1.02 -20.04 -8.88
CA SER A 495 1.61 -21.15 -8.11
C SER A 495 1.38 -20.95 -6.61
N TYR A 496 1.62 -19.73 -6.11
CA TYR A 496 1.37 -19.38 -4.71
C TYR A 496 -0.10 -19.53 -4.32
N ILE A 497 -1.03 -19.10 -5.17
CA ILE A 497 -2.47 -19.27 -4.94
C ILE A 497 -2.80 -20.76 -4.82
N THR A 498 -2.33 -21.60 -5.74
CA THR A 498 -2.57 -23.05 -5.68
C THR A 498 -2.03 -23.67 -4.39
N GLN A 499 -0.80 -23.32 -4.01
CA GLN A 499 -0.18 -23.82 -2.77
C GLN A 499 -0.96 -23.39 -1.52
N THR A 500 -1.30 -22.10 -1.43
CA THR A 500 -2.02 -21.56 -0.27
C THR A 500 -3.46 -22.05 -0.19
N GLN A 501 -4.13 -22.30 -1.31
CA GLN A 501 -5.46 -22.93 -1.32
C GLN A 501 -5.42 -24.39 -0.82
N ALA A 502 -4.42 -25.16 -1.25
CA ALA A 502 -4.22 -26.52 -0.77
C ALA A 502 -3.98 -26.53 0.75
N GLU A 503 -3.16 -25.62 1.25
CA GLU A 503 -2.89 -25.49 2.68
C GLU A 503 -4.10 -24.95 3.46
N ALA A 504 -4.87 -24.01 2.89
CA ALA A 504 -6.08 -23.44 3.49
C ALA A 504 -7.18 -24.49 3.69
N SER A 505 -7.23 -25.51 2.83
CA SER A 505 -8.16 -26.63 2.95
C SER A 505 -7.97 -27.42 4.25
N LYS A 506 -6.76 -27.40 4.82
CA LYS A 506 -6.40 -28.07 6.09
C LYS A 506 -6.80 -27.25 7.32
N ILE A 507 -7.11 -25.96 7.17
CA ILE A 507 -7.53 -25.10 8.29
C ILE A 507 -8.89 -25.58 8.81
N PRO A 508 -9.03 -25.84 10.12
CA PRO A 508 -10.31 -26.20 10.70
C PRO A 508 -11.40 -25.17 10.40
N GLU A 509 -12.62 -25.63 10.10
CA GLU A 509 -13.75 -24.77 9.72
C GLU A 509 -14.01 -23.65 10.74
N GLY A 510 -13.88 -23.91 12.05
CA GLY A 510 -14.05 -22.89 13.11
C GLY A 510 -12.99 -21.78 13.13
N ASP A 511 -11.87 -21.98 12.44
CA ASP A 511 -10.75 -21.04 12.37
C ASP A 511 -10.78 -20.16 11.10
N LYS A 512 -11.67 -20.49 10.15
CA LYS A 512 -11.94 -19.66 8.96
C LYS A 512 -12.83 -18.47 9.33
N ALA A 513 -12.32 -17.27 9.13
CA ALA A 513 -12.93 -16.01 9.59
C ALA A 513 -14.01 -15.43 8.67
N PHE A 514 -14.09 -15.90 7.42
CA PHE A 514 -15.00 -15.37 6.42
C PHE A 514 -16.04 -16.40 6.00
N LEU A 515 -17.16 -15.92 5.49
CA LEU A 515 -18.15 -16.71 4.76
C LEU A 515 -18.08 -16.32 3.29
N GLY A 516 -17.70 -17.27 2.44
CA GLY A 516 -17.77 -17.14 0.98
C GLY A 516 -19.13 -17.62 0.48
N ILE A 517 -19.85 -16.75 -0.21
CA ILE A 517 -21.16 -17.03 -0.80
C ILE A 517 -21.02 -17.02 -2.31
N ALA A 518 -21.15 -18.18 -2.93
CA ALA A 518 -20.99 -18.33 -4.36
C ALA A 518 -22.16 -17.72 -5.15
N LYS A 519 -21.93 -17.46 -6.43
CA LYS A 519 -23.00 -17.14 -7.38
C LYS A 519 -23.99 -18.31 -7.47
N GLN A 520 -25.26 -18.01 -7.73
CA GLN A 520 -26.37 -18.96 -7.85
C GLN A 520 -26.85 -19.61 -6.54
N VAL A 521 -26.25 -19.27 -5.40
CA VAL A 521 -26.74 -19.71 -4.09
C VAL A 521 -28.12 -19.13 -3.82
N LYS A 522 -29.02 -19.95 -3.26
CA LYS A 522 -30.34 -19.50 -2.80
C LYS A 522 -30.27 -19.06 -1.35
N LEU A 523 -30.86 -17.91 -1.03
CA LEU A 523 -30.99 -17.40 0.35
C LEU A 523 -32.45 -17.38 0.73
N LEU A 524 -32.78 -17.63 1.99
CA LEU A 524 -34.14 -17.50 2.47
C LEU A 524 -34.47 -16.01 2.68
N GLU A 525 -35.34 -15.46 1.83
CA GLU A 525 -35.67 -14.03 1.89
C GLU A 525 -36.52 -13.66 3.12
N LYS A 526 -37.49 -14.52 3.45
CA LYS A 526 -38.44 -14.31 4.54
C LYS A 526 -38.45 -15.52 5.45
N GLU A 527 -38.45 -15.27 6.76
CA GLU A 527 -38.76 -16.28 7.76
C GLU A 527 -40.21 -16.80 7.61
N ALA A 528 -40.47 -17.99 8.14
CA ALA A 528 -41.84 -18.50 8.23
C ALA A 528 -42.72 -17.59 9.10
N ALA A 529 -43.99 -17.43 8.78
CA ALA A 529 -44.95 -16.72 9.62
C ALA A 529 -45.16 -17.46 10.96
N SER A 530 -45.46 -16.73 12.03
CA SER A 530 -45.80 -17.33 13.33
C SER A 530 -47.05 -18.18 13.18
N ASP A 531 -46.98 -19.41 13.66
CA ASP A 531 -48.10 -20.36 13.65
C ASP A 531 -48.87 -20.38 14.98
N THR A 532 -48.37 -19.66 15.99
CA THR A 532 -48.97 -19.64 17.33
C THR A 532 -48.60 -18.37 18.13
N THR A 533 -49.03 -18.31 19.38
CA THR A 533 -48.61 -17.29 20.36
C THR A 533 -48.05 -17.97 21.62
N VAL A 534 -47.36 -17.22 22.48
CA VAL A 534 -46.83 -17.72 23.75
C VAL A 534 -47.93 -18.32 24.63
N GLY A 535 -49.12 -17.69 24.65
CA GLY A 535 -50.25 -18.13 25.45
C GLY A 535 -50.07 -17.83 26.95
N LYS A 536 -51.05 -18.27 27.75
CA LYS A 536 -51.04 -18.08 29.20
C LYS A 536 -50.23 -19.19 29.90
N PRO A 537 -49.16 -18.86 30.66
CA PRO A 537 -48.44 -19.85 31.46
C PRO A 537 -49.35 -20.47 32.54
N TYR A 538 -49.15 -21.75 32.85
CA TYR A 538 -49.83 -22.42 33.97
C TYR A 538 -49.55 -21.67 35.28
N ALA A 539 -50.54 -21.61 36.17
CA ALA A 539 -50.48 -20.78 37.37
C ALA A 539 -49.22 -21.09 38.20
N LYS A 540 -48.47 -20.04 38.59
CA LYS A 540 -47.21 -20.11 39.35
C LYS A 540 -46.00 -20.71 38.60
N THR A 541 -46.10 -20.95 37.29
CA THR A 541 -44.95 -21.33 36.43
C THR A 541 -44.34 -20.12 35.73
N LYS A 542 -43.10 -20.25 35.26
CA LYS A 542 -42.33 -19.19 34.60
C LYS A 542 -41.94 -19.62 33.19
N ILE A 543 -41.67 -18.64 32.32
CA ILE A 543 -41.15 -18.89 30.97
C ILE A 543 -39.62 -18.91 31.06
N ASN A 544 -39.01 -20.03 30.67
CA ASN A 544 -37.56 -20.21 30.72
C ASN A 544 -36.96 -20.06 29.32
N VAL A 545 -35.85 -19.33 29.19
CA VAL A 545 -35.07 -19.22 27.95
C VAL A 545 -34.16 -20.43 27.84
N MET A 546 -34.38 -21.26 26.83
CA MET A 546 -33.57 -22.45 26.55
C MET A 546 -32.34 -22.13 25.68
N SER A 547 -32.39 -21.01 24.93
CA SER A 547 -31.27 -20.56 24.10
C SER A 547 -30.03 -20.23 24.93
N GLN A 548 -28.90 -20.85 24.57
CA GLN A 548 -27.60 -20.57 25.18
C GLN A 548 -27.00 -19.25 24.68
N ASP A 549 -27.25 -18.92 23.42
CA ASP A 549 -26.89 -17.64 22.83
C ASP A 549 -28.14 -16.76 22.79
N VAL A 550 -28.10 -15.62 23.48
CA VAL A 550 -29.21 -14.65 23.50
C VAL A 550 -28.98 -13.47 22.55
N LYS A 551 -27.89 -13.48 21.77
CA LYS A 551 -27.58 -12.49 20.73
C LYS A 551 -27.93 -13.05 19.34
N VAL A 552 -29.14 -13.59 19.24
CA VAL A 552 -29.69 -14.21 18.04
C VAL A 552 -31.13 -13.71 17.82
N ALA A 553 -31.63 -13.81 16.59
CA ALA A 553 -32.91 -13.28 16.17
C ALA A 553 -34.10 -14.00 16.82
N TRP A 554 -33.94 -15.29 17.15
CA TRP A 554 -34.98 -16.07 17.80
C TRP A 554 -34.44 -16.82 19.02
N LEU A 555 -35.20 -16.74 20.11
CA LEU A 555 -34.92 -17.49 21.34
C LEU A 555 -35.87 -18.67 21.43
N GLN A 556 -35.35 -19.82 21.84
CA GLN A 556 -36.15 -20.95 22.24
C GLN A 556 -36.55 -20.76 23.70
N ILE A 557 -37.84 -20.94 24.00
CA ILE A 557 -38.39 -20.84 25.34
C ILE A 557 -39.15 -22.12 25.72
N GLU A 558 -39.16 -22.42 27.01
CA GLU A 558 -39.99 -23.47 27.61
C GLU A 558 -41.10 -22.81 28.44
N ILE A 559 -42.34 -23.25 28.21
CA ILE A 559 -43.55 -22.80 28.93
C ILE A 559 -44.37 -24.01 29.37
N TYR A 560 -44.96 -23.95 30.56
CA TYR A 560 -45.91 -24.95 31.04
C TYR A 560 -47.33 -24.55 30.65
N SER A 561 -48.03 -25.42 29.90
CA SER A 561 -49.45 -25.23 29.56
C SER A 561 -50.40 -25.87 30.57
N SER A 562 -49.90 -26.83 31.36
CA SER A 562 -50.58 -27.41 32.51
C SER A 562 -49.55 -27.79 33.60
N GLU A 563 -49.99 -28.42 34.68
CA GLU A 563 -49.11 -28.85 35.77
C GLU A 563 -47.99 -29.80 35.32
N THR A 564 -48.24 -30.61 34.27
CA THR A 564 -47.29 -31.61 33.77
C THR A 564 -46.88 -31.41 32.30
N GLU A 565 -47.62 -30.61 31.53
CA GLU A 565 -47.37 -30.43 30.10
C GLU A 565 -46.47 -29.22 29.84
N LYS A 566 -45.30 -29.50 29.25
CA LYS A 566 -44.35 -28.49 28.77
C LYS A 566 -44.45 -28.34 27.26
N LYS A 567 -44.33 -27.10 26.78
CA LYS A 567 -44.21 -26.77 25.37
C LYS A 567 -42.95 -25.96 25.15
N THR A 568 -42.26 -26.27 24.06
CA THR A 568 -41.12 -25.49 23.59
C THR A 568 -41.57 -24.65 22.41
N LEU A 569 -41.33 -23.35 22.48
CA LEU A 569 -41.70 -22.39 21.45
C LEU A 569 -40.49 -21.56 21.07
N TRP A 570 -40.49 -21.01 19.86
CA TRP A 570 -39.54 -19.98 19.46
C TRP A 570 -40.22 -18.62 19.51
N ILE A 571 -39.50 -17.60 19.97
CA ILE A 571 -39.96 -16.21 19.99
C ILE A 571 -38.93 -15.31 19.32
N LYS A 572 -39.38 -14.20 18.73
CA LYS A 572 -38.47 -13.21 18.15
C LYS A 572 -37.80 -12.40 19.27
N ASN A 573 -36.49 -12.22 19.20
CA ASN A 573 -35.70 -11.54 20.21
C ASN A 573 -35.67 -10.03 19.99
N GLU A 574 -36.82 -9.40 20.15
CA GLU A 574 -36.97 -7.96 19.92
C GLU A 574 -36.21 -7.15 20.98
N ALA A 575 -35.98 -5.86 20.70
CA ALA A 575 -35.14 -4.99 21.53
C ALA A 575 -35.53 -4.93 23.02
N ALA A 576 -36.81 -5.13 23.36
CA ALA A 576 -37.26 -5.21 24.75
C ALA A 576 -36.84 -6.53 25.42
N ILE A 577 -36.99 -7.66 24.71
CA ILE A 577 -36.62 -9.00 25.19
C ILE A 577 -35.09 -9.11 25.30
N ALA A 578 -34.36 -8.64 24.28
CA ALA A 578 -32.90 -8.71 24.22
C ALA A 578 -32.20 -7.99 25.39
N LYS A 579 -32.84 -6.99 26.02
CA LYS A 579 -32.31 -6.27 27.19
C LYS A 579 -32.35 -7.09 28.48
N VAL A 580 -33.30 -8.03 28.58
CA VAL A 580 -33.57 -8.78 29.82
C VAL A 580 -33.28 -10.27 29.70
N ALA A 581 -33.29 -10.81 28.48
CA ALA A 581 -33.02 -12.21 28.21
C ALA A 581 -31.61 -12.61 28.66
N LYS A 582 -31.53 -13.72 29.40
CA LYS A 582 -30.28 -14.34 29.84
C LYS A 582 -30.30 -15.82 29.44
N PRO A 583 -29.15 -16.42 29.10
CA PRO A 583 -29.06 -17.85 28.87
C PRO A 583 -29.57 -18.62 30.09
N ASN A 584 -30.49 -19.59 29.88
CA ASN A 584 -31.14 -20.35 30.95
C ASN A 584 -31.87 -19.47 31.99
N GLY A 585 -32.21 -18.23 31.63
CA GLY A 585 -32.88 -17.27 32.49
C GLY A 585 -34.39 -17.25 32.32
N GLU A 586 -35.07 -16.51 33.19
CA GLU A 586 -36.53 -16.36 33.17
C GLU A 586 -36.94 -15.13 32.35
N LEU A 587 -38.09 -15.21 31.66
CA LEU A 587 -38.71 -14.11 30.94
C LEU A 587 -40.16 -13.91 31.38
N SER A 588 -40.64 -12.66 31.32
CA SER A 588 -42.06 -12.34 31.32
C SER A 588 -42.45 -11.81 29.95
N LEU A 589 -43.43 -12.45 29.33
CA LEU A 589 -43.92 -12.15 27.99
C LEU A 589 -45.45 -12.01 28.02
N ALA A 590 -46.01 -11.18 27.13
CA ALA A 590 -47.45 -11.08 26.98
C ALA A 590 -48.02 -12.35 26.31
N GLU A 591 -49.24 -12.76 26.67
CA GLU A 591 -49.87 -14.00 26.16
C GLU A 591 -50.03 -14.00 24.63
N ASN A 592 -50.20 -12.82 24.04
CA ASN A 592 -50.35 -12.61 22.60
C ASN A 592 -49.01 -12.43 21.85
N THR A 593 -47.87 -12.59 22.52
CA THR A 593 -46.55 -12.53 21.85
C THR A 593 -46.49 -13.62 20.78
N ALA A 594 -46.17 -13.22 19.54
CA ALA A 594 -46.07 -14.15 18.42
C ALA A 594 -44.98 -15.20 18.66
N ALA A 595 -45.29 -16.45 18.34
CA ALA A 595 -44.40 -17.58 18.58
C ALA A 595 -44.47 -18.61 17.44
N TRP A 596 -43.48 -19.51 17.41
CA TRP A 596 -43.41 -20.58 16.43
C TRP A 596 -43.22 -21.95 17.08
N THR A 597 -43.95 -22.95 16.60
CA THR A 597 -43.75 -24.35 17.03
C THR A 597 -42.47 -24.97 16.47
N LYS A 598 -41.98 -24.47 15.33
CA LYS A 598 -40.71 -24.84 14.70
C LYS A 598 -39.84 -23.61 14.50
N HIS A 599 -38.52 -23.78 14.39
CA HIS A 599 -37.63 -22.65 14.15
C HIS A 599 -38.02 -21.92 12.83
N PRO A 600 -38.10 -20.57 12.81
CA PRO A 600 -38.59 -19.83 11.64
C PRO A 600 -37.72 -19.93 10.39
N LEU A 601 -36.44 -20.28 10.57
CA LEU A 601 -35.51 -20.60 9.49
C LEU A 601 -35.32 -22.12 9.42
N GLN A 602 -35.53 -22.70 8.24
CA GLN A 602 -35.36 -24.13 7.98
C GLN A 602 -34.63 -24.32 6.66
N ALA A 603 -33.63 -25.20 6.62
CA ALA A 603 -32.84 -25.47 5.41
C ALA A 603 -33.70 -25.97 4.24
N SER A 604 -34.74 -26.78 4.51
CA SER A 604 -35.71 -27.24 3.51
C SER A 604 -36.40 -26.10 2.75
N ASN A 605 -36.57 -24.95 3.38
CA ASN A 605 -37.27 -23.80 2.80
C ASN A 605 -36.37 -23.00 1.85
N ILE A 606 -35.04 -23.22 1.87
CA ILE A 606 -34.11 -22.62 0.91
C ILE A 606 -34.44 -23.07 -0.52
N LEU A 607 -34.81 -24.35 -0.70
CA LEU A 607 -35.11 -24.92 -2.03
C LEU A 607 -36.25 -24.17 -2.74
N SER A 608 -37.26 -23.77 -1.98
CA SER A 608 -38.40 -22.97 -2.44
C SER A 608 -38.13 -21.47 -2.58
N SER A 609 -36.94 -20.99 -2.17
CA SER A 609 -36.62 -19.57 -2.25
C SER A 609 -36.39 -19.11 -3.69
N THR A 610 -36.84 -17.90 -3.98
CA THR A 610 -36.63 -17.20 -5.26
C THR A 610 -35.49 -16.19 -5.22
N LEU A 611 -34.90 -15.94 -4.03
CA LEU A 611 -33.75 -15.05 -3.88
C LEU A 611 -32.47 -15.81 -4.21
N ILE A 612 -31.91 -15.53 -5.39
CA ILE A 612 -30.68 -16.13 -5.91
C ILE A 612 -29.56 -15.09 -5.92
N VAL A 613 -28.37 -15.46 -5.46
CA VAL A 613 -27.17 -14.60 -5.53
C VAL A 613 -26.70 -14.44 -6.98
N GLY A 614 -26.72 -13.22 -7.49
CA GLY A 614 -26.23 -12.89 -8.83
C GLY A 614 -24.74 -12.55 -8.88
N THR A 615 -24.17 -12.09 -7.78
CA THR A 615 -22.73 -11.77 -7.64
C THR A 615 -22.20 -12.36 -6.36
N ALA A 616 -21.15 -13.20 -6.48
CA ALA A 616 -20.50 -13.80 -5.34
C ALA A 616 -19.96 -12.72 -4.40
N LEU A 617 -19.91 -13.04 -3.11
CA LEU A 617 -19.41 -12.12 -2.10
C LEU A 617 -18.80 -12.88 -0.93
N GLN A 618 -17.86 -12.22 -0.27
CA GLN A 618 -17.23 -12.71 0.94
C GLN A 618 -17.56 -11.73 2.06
N VAL A 619 -18.06 -12.23 3.19
CA VAL A 619 -18.31 -11.43 4.40
C VAL A 619 -17.42 -11.88 5.54
N GLU A 620 -17.00 -10.95 6.38
CA GLU A 620 -16.35 -11.24 7.65
C GLU A 620 -17.40 -11.67 8.67
N MET A 621 -17.29 -12.88 9.20
CA MET A 621 -18.35 -13.44 10.05
C MET A 621 -18.47 -12.75 11.41
N ASN A 622 -17.41 -12.07 11.84
CA ASN A 622 -17.36 -11.31 13.09
C ASN A 622 -17.68 -9.81 12.89
N ASP A 623 -18.14 -9.41 11.69
CA ASP A 623 -18.59 -8.05 11.44
C ASP A 623 -19.64 -7.63 12.49
N ALA A 624 -19.49 -6.41 13.03
CA ALA A 624 -20.36 -5.91 14.08
C ALA A 624 -21.84 -5.88 13.66
N LYS A 625 -22.13 -5.63 12.37
CA LYS A 625 -23.48 -5.66 11.79
C LYS A 625 -24.05 -7.08 11.78
N LEU A 626 -23.23 -8.08 11.44
CA LEU A 626 -23.64 -9.49 11.42
C LEU A 626 -23.75 -10.10 12.82
N SER A 627 -23.11 -9.49 13.82
CA SER A 627 -23.21 -9.90 15.22
C SER A 627 -24.47 -9.40 15.93
N LEU A 628 -25.26 -8.53 15.29
CA LEU A 628 -26.55 -8.07 15.83
C LEU A 628 -27.57 -9.21 15.82
N SER A 629 -28.42 -9.27 16.85
CA SER A 629 -29.46 -10.31 16.99
C SER A 629 -30.32 -10.42 15.74
N ASP A 630 -30.70 -9.31 15.11
CA ASP A 630 -31.55 -9.31 13.91
C ASP A 630 -30.90 -9.90 12.65
N ASN A 631 -29.58 -10.09 12.66
CA ASN A 631 -28.81 -10.60 11.52
C ASN A 631 -28.13 -11.95 11.79
N ARG A 632 -28.39 -12.56 12.95
CA ARG A 632 -27.77 -13.82 13.35
C ARG A 632 -28.80 -14.73 13.98
N ALA A 633 -28.84 -15.99 13.56
CA ALA A 633 -29.73 -16.99 14.14
C ALA A 633 -29.03 -18.33 14.30
N ILE A 634 -29.50 -19.12 15.27
CA ILE A 634 -29.08 -20.50 15.45
C ILE A 634 -30.36 -21.34 15.39
N ASP A 635 -30.43 -22.25 14.42
CA ASP A 635 -31.61 -23.09 14.24
C ASP A 635 -31.70 -24.20 15.30
N ALA A 636 -32.77 -25.01 15.24
CA ALA A 636 -33.00 -26.10 16.17
C ALA A 636 -31.92 -27.20 16.14
N GLN A 637 -31.12 -27.28 15.07
CA GLN A 637 -30.01 -28.22 14.92
C GLN A 637 -28.67 -27.62 15.39
N GLY A 638 -28.67 -26.35 15.80
CA GLY A 638 -27.47 -25.64 16.20
C GLY A 638 -26.70 -25.02 15.02
N ASN A 639 -27.26 -25.01 13.81
CA ASN A 639 -26.58 -24.41 12.66
C ASN A 639 -26.69 -22.88 12.71
N LEU A 640 -25.61 -22.22 12.29
CA LEU A 640 -25.53 -20.77 12.23
C LEU A 640 -26.12 -20.25 10.93
N TRP A 641 -26.98 -19.25 11.06
CA TRP A 641 -27.54 -18.47 9.96
C TRP A 641 -27.13 -17.01 10.09
N LEU A 642 -26.76 -16.41 8.96
CA LEU A 642 -26.44 -14.99 8.88
C LEU A 642 -27.36 -14.30 7.89
N LYS A 643 -27.82 -13.11 8.22
CA LYS A 643 -28.57 -12.25 7.30
C LYS A 643 -27.59 -11.31 6.60
N VAL A 644 -27.48 -11.47 5.29
CA VAL A 644 -26.49 -10.76 4.47
C VAL A 644 -27.16 -9.95 3.38
N ASP A 645 -26.56 -8.82 3.03
CA ASP A 645 -26.95 -8.04 1.85
C ASP A 645 -26.25 -8.63 0.62
N VAL A 646 -27.04 -8.93 -0.41
CA VAL A 646 -26.57 -9.53 -1.66
C VAL A 646 -27.07 -8.75 -2.86
N LEU A 647 -26.41 -8.96 -4.00
CA LEU A 647 -26.93 -8.55 -5.29
C LEU A 647 -27.59 -9.78 -5.93
N ASP A 648 -28.88 -9.72 -6.19
CA ASP A 648 -29.61 -10.85 -6.78
C ASP A 648 -29.27 -11.07 -8.26
N ASP A 649 -29.78 -12.16 -8.84
CA ASP A 649 -29.64 -12.51 -10.26
C ASP A 649 -30.21 -11.47 -11.24
N LYS A 650 -31.01 -10.52 -10.74
CA LYS A 650 -31.53 -9.36 -11.49
C LYS A 650 -30.83 -8.06 -11.14
N ASN A 651 -29.69 -8.13 -10.46
CA ASN A 651 -28.87 -7.00 -10.04
C ASN A 651 -29.55 -6.05 -9.04
N ARG A 652 -30.52 -6.54 -8.25
CA ARG A 652 -31.21 -5.77 -7.20
C ARG A 652 -30.53 -6.04 -5.86
N LYS A 653 -30.37 -4.99 -5.05
CA LYS A 653 -29.88 -5.15 -3.68
C LYS A 653 -31.00 -5.78 -2.85
N ARG A 654 -30.71 -6.92 -2.23
CA ARG A 654 -31.65 -7.69 -1.41
C ARG A 654 -30.94 -8.14 -0.14
N SER A 655 -31.71 -8.51 0.88
CA SER A 655 -31.16 -9.12 2.09
C SER A 655 -31.83 -10.48 2.28
N GLY A 656 -31.06 -11.47 2.68
CA GLY A 656 -31.56 -12.82 2.90
C GLY A 656 -30.76 -13.58 3.94
N TRP A 657 -31.35 -14.63 4.47
CA TRP A 657 -30.71 -15.55 5.39
C TRP A 657 -29.93 -16.61 4.62
N VAL A 658 -28.64 -16.71 4.93
CA VAL A 658 -27.76 -17.75 4.41
C VAL A 658 -27.41 -18.71 5.55
N LEU A 659 -27.51 -20.01 5.26
CA LEU A 659 -27.04 -21.07 6.14
C LEU A 659 -25.52 -21.16 6.02
N VAL A 660 -24.79 -20.97 7.12
CA VAL A 660 -23.34 -21.14 7.14
C VAL A 660 -23.01 -22.62 6.93
N ASN A 661 -22.08 -22.90 6.02
CA ASN A 661 -21.72 -24.25 5.57
C ASN A 661 -22.89 -24.97 4.86
N GLY A 662 -23.85 -24.21 4.32
CA GLY A 662 -24.85 -24.70 3.39
C GLY A 662 -24.34 -24.80 1.95
N GLU A 663 -25.21 -25.24 1.04
CA GLU A 663 -24.89 -25.40 -0.37
C GLU A 663 -24.41 -24.06 -0.99
N GLY A 664 -23.14 -24.04 -1.44
CA GLY A 664 -22.48 -22.88 -2.04
C GLY A 664 -22.17 -21.71 -1.08
N ALA A 665 -22.44 -21.85 0.22
CA ALA A 665 -22.08 -20.88 1.25
C ALA A 665 -21.22 -21.55 2.34
N LYS A 666 -19.89 -21.38 2.25
CA LYS A 666 -18.94 -22.07 3.12
C LYS A 666 -17.99 -21.11 3.81
N ARG A 667 -17.47 -21.51 4.96
CA ARG A 667 -16.40 -20.73 5.60
C ARG A 667 -15.14 -20.78 4.74
N VAL A 668 -14.49 -19.63 4.62
CA VAL A 668 -13.24 -19.45 3.87
C VAL A 668 -12.27 -18.63 4.72
N SER A 669 -11.00 -18.92 4.55
CA SER A 669 -9.90 -18.08 5.00
C SER A 669 -9.56 -17.06 3.91
N CYS A 670 -8.68 -16.12 4.23
CA CYS A 670 -8.09 -15.24 3.22
C CYS A 670 -7.20 -15.99 2.21
N TRP A 671 -6.67 -17.16 2.59
CA TRP A 671 -5.80 -18.00 1.76
C TRP A 671 -6.56 -18.89 0.78
N ASP A 672 -7.89 -18.93 0.86
CA ASP A 672 -8.72 -19.60 -0.14
C ASP A 672 -8.79 -18.82 -1.46
N TRP A 673 -8.40 -17.52 -1.46
CA TRP A 673 -8.53 -16.63 -2.61
C TRP A 673 -9.95 -16.67 -3.21
N PHE A 674 -10.95 -16.70 -2.34
CA PHE A 674 -12.35 -16.87 -2.72
C PHE A 674 -12.79 -15.79 -3.71
N ASP A 675 -13.28 -16.23 -4.87
CA ASP A 675 -13.80 -15.40 -5.97
C ASP A 675 -12.76 -14.45 -6.61
N PHE A 676 -11.45 -14.71 -6.43
CA PHE A 676 -10.43 -14.02 -7.21
C PHE A 676 -10.36 -14.57 -8.63
N MET A 677 -10.31 -13.67 -9.61
CA MET A 677 -10.21 -14.04 -11.02
C MET A 677 -8.83 -13.69 -11.56
N GLN A 678 -8.11 -14.69 -12.07
CA GLN A 678 -6.83 -14.50 -12.73
C GLN A 678 -7.05 -14.22 -14.23
N ILE A 679 -6.59 -13.07 -14.71
CA ILE A 679 -6.69 -12.64 -16.10
C ILE A 679 -5.28 -12.41 -16.63
N LYS A 680 -4.87 -13.20 -17.62
CA LYS A 680 -3.65 -12.95 -18.39
C LYS A 680 -4.01 -12.15 -19.63
N GLU A 681 -3.64 -10.87 -19.65
CA GLU A 681 -3.97 -9.97 -20.74
C GLU A 681 -2.83 -9.92 -21.75
N THR A 682 -3.10 -10.39 -22.96
CA THR A 682 -2.11 -10.42 -24.06
C THR A 682 -2.36 -9.32 -25.09
N ALA A 683 -3.41 -8.51 -24.92
CA ALA A 683 -3.74 -7.43 -25.84
C ALA A 683 -2.69 -6.31 -25.80
N THR A 684 -2.41 -5.76 -26.97
CA THR A 684 -1.57 -4.55 -27.08
C THR A 684 -2.28 -3.34 -26.44
N LEU A 685 -1.50 -2.32 -26.06
CA LEU A 685 -2.02 -1.05 -25.55
C LEU A 685 -3.10 -0.45 -26.47
N LYS A 686 -2.88 -0.53 -27.79
CA LYS A 686 -3.80 -0.04 -28.81
C LYS A 686 -5.10 -0.85 -28.85
N GLU A 687 -5.03 -2.17 -28.78
CA GLU A 687 -6.24 -3.01 -28.77
C GLU A 687 -7.11 -2.71 -27.53
N LEU A 688 -6.50 -2.57 -26.36
CA LEU A 688 -7.23 -2.19 -25.14
C LEU A 688 -7.88 -0.80 -25.27
N TYR A 689 -7.16 0.17 -25.82
CA TYR A 689 -7.70 1.51 -26.09
C TYR A 689 -8.92 1.45 -27.02
N LEU A 690 -8.81 0.70 -28.12
CA LEU A 690 -9.90 0.55 -29.09
C LEU A 690 -11.11 -0.16 -28.49
N ASP A 691 -10.91 -1.16 -27.64
CA ASP A 691 -11.97 -1.84 -26.93
C ASP A 691 -12.68 -0.93 -25.92
N ALA A 692 -11.91 -0.19 -25.12
CA ALA A 692 -12.47 0.79 -24.21
C ALA A 692 -13.21 1.92 -24.97
N ASP A 693 -12.69 2.41 -26.11
CA ASP A 693 -13.38 3.38 -26.96
C ASP A 693 -14.67 2.82 -27.56
N LYS A 694 -14.61 1.61 -28.10
CA LYS A 694 -15.77 0.87 -28.62
C LYS A 694 -16.86 0.73 -27.56
N SER A 695 -16.47 0.52 -26.29
CA SER A 695 -17.42 0.42 -25.18
C SER A 695 -18.31 1.67 -25.04
N LEU A 696 -17.83 2.86 -25.44
CA LEU A 696 -18.59 4.12 -25.36
C LEU A 696 -19.84 4.13 -26.25
N LYS A 697 -19.87 3.29 -27.28
CA LYS A 697 -21.00 3.14 -28.22
C LYS A 697 -21.94 2.00 -27.82
N ARG A 698 -21.73 1.36 -26.66
CA ARG A 698 -22.58 0.26 -26.18
C ARG A 698 -24.00 0.74 -25.92
N ASN A 699 -24.95 -0.03 -26.43
CA ASN A 699 -26.38 0.14 -26.25
C ASN A 699 -27.08 -1.23 -26.42
N LYS A 700 -28.41 -1.23 -26.35
CA LYS A 700 -29.22 -2.45 -26.49
C LYS A 700 -28.96 -3.28 -27.75
N ASP A 701 -28.46 -2.69 -28.84
CA ASP A 701 -28.28 -3.35 -30.13
C ASP A 701 -26.86 -3.94 -30.30
N ASN A 702 -25.88 -3.51 -29.50
CA ASN A 702 -24.47 -3.92 -29.63
C ASN A 702 -23.76 -4.20 -28.29
N HIS A 703 -24.52 -4.55 -27.26
CA HIS A 703 -24.06 -4.74 -25.88
C HIS A 703 -23.18 -5.99 -25.64
N SER A 704 -23.11 -6.92 -26.61
CA SER A 704 -22.38 -8.18 -26.46
C SER A 704 -20.95 -7.98 -25.96
N LEU A 705 -20.57 -8.79 -24.97
CA LEU A 705 -19.25 -8.76 -24.35
C LEU A 705 -18.22 -9.69 -25.03
N SER A 706 -18.64 -10.57 -25.95
CA SER A 706 -17.77 -11.57 -26.58
C SER A 706 -16.64 -10.98 -27.45
N GLN A 707 -16.85 -9.74 -27.89
CA GLN A 707 -15.94 -9.01 -28.78
C GLN A 707 -14.84 -8.24 -28.07
N TYR A 708 -14.84 -8.20 -26.72
CA TYR A 708 -13.85 -7.46 -25.94
C TYR A 708 -12.76 -8.38 -25.39
N LYS A 709 -11.55 -7.85 -25.24
CA LYS A 709 -10.41 -8.50 -24.58
C LYS A 709 -10.73 -8.81 -23.11
N PRO A 710 -10.10 -9.84 -22.52
CA PRO A 710 -10.47 -10.37 -21.21
C PRO A 710 -10.65 -9.33 -20.11
N THR A 711 -9.73 -8.38 -19.98
CA THR A 711 -9.79 -7.38 -18.90
C THR A 711 -10.97 -6.42 -19.07
N ILE A 712 -11.15 -5.88 -20.28
CA ILE A 712 -12.26 -4.97 -20.60
C ILE A 712 -13.60 -5.71 -20.49
N LYS A 713 -13.66 -6.95 -20.99
CA LYS A 713 -14.83 -7.82 -20.93
C LYS A 713 -15.30 -8.01 -19.48
N GLU A 714 -14.41 -8.40 -18.58
CA GLU A 714 -14.78 -8.67 -17.19
C GLU A 714 -15.15 -7.37 -16.45
N THR A 715 -14.39 -6.30 -16.67
CA THR A 715 -14.69 -4.97 -16.11
C THR A 715 -16.11 -4.53 -16.51
N LEU A 716 -16.47 -4.60 -17.79
CA LEU A 716 -17.81 -4.26 -18.28
C LEU A 716 -18.89 -5.21 -17.73
N SER A 717 -18.58 -6.51 -17.58
CA SER A 717 -19.51 -7.48 -17.00
C SER A 717 -19.89 -7.12 -15.56
N ILE A 718 -18.93 -6.63 -14.76
CA ILE A 718 -19.18 -6.20 -13.40
C ILE A 718 -19.91 -4.85 -13.38
N LEU A 719 -19.47 -3.88 -14.18
CA LEU A 719 -20.10 -2.56 -14.26
C LEU A 719 -21.56 -2.64 -14.70
N ASP A 720 -21.93 -3.47 -15.67
CA ASP A 720 -23.31 -3.65 -16.12
C ASP A 720 -24.27 -4.01 -14.97
N LYS A 721 -23.77 -4.67 -13.92
CA LYS A 721 -24.55 -5.07 -12.74
C LYS A 721 -24.92 -3.90 -11.81
N GLN A 722 -24.46 -2.68 -12.11
CA GLN A 722 -24.95 -1.49 -11.42
C GLN A 722 -26.43 -1.21 -11.73
N TYR A 723 -26.95 -1.74 -12.85
CA TYR A 723 -28.36 -1.58 -13.25
C TYR A 723 -29.13 -2.88 -13.14
N HIS A 724 -30.45 -2.77 -12.90
CA HIS A 724 -31.34 -3.93 -12.96
C HIS A 724 -31.36 -4.51 -14.37
N VAL A 725 -31.38 -5.83 -14.49
CA VAL A 725 -31.31 -6.53 -15.79
C VAL A 725 -32.43 -6.06 -16.74
N GLU A 726 -33.62 -5.77 -16.21
CA GLU A 726 -34.78 -5.34 -17.00
C GLU A 726 -34.63 -3.96 -17.64
N THR A 727 -33.73 -3.11 -17.11
CA THR A 727 -33.50 -1.76 -17.66
C THR A 727 -32.80 -1.77 -19.01
N LYS A 728 -32.09 -2.85 -19.34
CA LYS A 728 -31.25 -2.96 -20.56
C LYS A 728 -30.26 -1.79 -20.70
N ILE A 729 -29.79 -1.24 -19.58
CA ILE A 729 -28.73 -0.23 -19.56
C ILE A 729 -27.39 -0.97 -19.50
N TYR A 730 -26.50 -0.63 -20.42
CA TYR A 730 -25.16 -1.19 -20.52
C TYR A 730 -24.13 -0.09 -20.29
N THR A 731 -23.15 -0.38 -19.46
CA THR A 731 -22.10 0.55 -19.06
C THR A 731 -21.02 0.68 -20.12
N SER A 732 -20.17 1.68 -19.95
CA SER A 732 -18.98 1.86 -20.77
C SER A 732 -17.81 2.27 -19.88
N ILE A 733 -16.60 2.22 -20.40
CA ILE A 733 -15.41 2.66 -19.68
C ILE A 733 -15.37 4.20 -19.65
N LYS A 734 -16.06 4.80 -18.67
CA LYS A 734 -16.09 6.24 -18.39
C LYS A 734 -16.27 6.51 -16.90
N GLU A 735 -15.91 7.71 -16.46
CA GLU A 735 -15.95 8.11 -15.04
C GLU A 735 -17.29 7.83 -14.35
N ALA A 736 -18.41 8.17 -15.00
CA ALA A 736 -19.75 7.98 -14.46
C ALA A 736 -20.11 6.49 -14.23
N SER A 737 -19.52 5.57 -14.98
CA SER A 737 -19.79 4.13 -14.82
C SER A 737 -19.17 3.61 -13.53
N PHE A 738 -17.91 3.97 -13.24
CA PHE A 738 -17.28 3.62 -11.99
C PHE A 738 -17.99 4.29 -10.80
N LYS A 739 -18.31 5.59 -10.85
CA LYS A 739 -19.09 6.24 -9.78
C LYS A 739 -20.43 5.56 -9.49
N GLY A 740 -21.04 4.92 -10.49
CA GLY A 740 -22.30 4.18 -10.37
C GLY A 740 -22.24 2.92 -9.50
N VAL A 741 -21.05 2.40 -9.15
CA VAL A 741 -20.95 1.23 -8.26
C VAL A 741 -20.90 1.57 -6.77
N ALA A 742 -20.80 2.85 -6.40
CA ALA A 742 -20.65 3.28 -5.01
C ALA A 742 -21.80 2.81 -4.08
N ASP A 743 -23.02 2.72 -4.60
CA ASP A 743 -24.19 2.29 -3.81
C ASP A 743 -24.29 0.75 -3.65
N LYS A 744 -23.39 -0.01 -4.30
CA LYS A 744 -23.36 -1.47 -4.34
C LYS A 744 -21.96 -2.00 -4.01
N PRO A 745 -21.58 -2.08 -2.71
CA PRO A 745 -20.25 -2.50 -2.28
C PRO A 745 -19.76 -3.83 -2.89
N MET A 746 -20.65 -4.79 -3.13
CA MET A 746 -20.32 -6.09 -3.73
C MET A 746 -19.70 -5.97 -5.12
N LEU A 747 -20.09 -4.97 -5.92
CA LEU A 747 -19.52 -4.73 -7.25
C LEU A 747 -18.10 -4.19 -7.16
N PHE A 748 -17.84 -3.33 -6.18
CA PHE A 748 -16.49 -2.89 -5.90
C PHE A 748 -15.61 -4.10 -5.53
N THR A 749 -16.07 -4.94 -4.61
CA THR A 749 -15.28 -6.08 -4.17
C THR A 749 -14.98 -7.02 -5.34
N ALA A 750 -15.94 -7.22 -6.25
CA ALA A 750 -15.73 -7.98 -7.49
C ALA A 750 -14.65 -7.36 -8.39
N LEU A 751 -14.69 -6.03 -8.65
CA LEU A 751 -13.64 -5.34 -9.42
C LEU A 751 -12.26 -5.49 -8.77
N SER A 752 -12.21 -5.39 -7.45
CA SER A 752 -10.98 -5.44 -6.67
C SER A 752 -10.34 -6.83 -6.59
N ARG A 753 -11.09 -7.87 -6.97
CA ARG A 753 -10.66 -9.29 -7.00
C ARG A 753 -10.18 -9.75 -8.38
N LEU A 754 -10.16 -8.85 -9.36
CA LEU A 754 -9.50 -9.11 -10.63
C LEU A 754 -7.99 -9.06 -10.40
N LEU A 755 -7.28 -10.15 -10.68
CA LEU A 755 -5.83 -10.25 -10.69
C LEU A 755 -5.38 -10.17 -12.15
N ILE A 756 -4.72 -9.08 -12.51
CA ILE A 756 -4.39 -8.81 -13.92
C ILE A 756 -2.89 -9.03 -14.13
N ASN A 757 -2.51 -9.98 -14.97
CA ASN A 757 -1.16 -10.08 -15.50
C ASN A 757 -1.06 -9.23 -16.76
N TYR A 758 -0.32 -8.13 -16.68
CA TYR A 758 -0.11 -7.20 -17.78
C TYR A 758 1.23 -6.46 -17.65
N GLU A 759 1.62 -5.77 -18.71
CA GLU A 759 2.76 -4.85 -18.71
C GLU A 759 2.45 -3.60 -17.87
N SER A 760 3.35 -3.21 -16.97
CA SER A 760 3.20 -2.03 -16.12
C SER A 760 3.07 -0.74 -16.94
N GLU A 761 2.22 0.18 -16.48
CA GLU A 761 2.10 1.53 -17.06
C GLU A 761 3.38 2.38 -16.86
N TRP A 762 4.28 1.93 -15.98
CA TRP A 762 5.57 2.57 -15.68
C TRP A 762 6.76 1.96 -16.42
N TYR A 763 6.50 1.03 -17.33
CA TYR A 763 7.45 0.42 -18.25
C TYR A 763 7.12 0.81 -19.70
N SER A 764 8.14 0.91 -20.56
CA SER A 764 8.02 0.93 -22.02
C SER A 764 9.39 0.67 -22.61
N GLU A 765 9.43 -0.11 -23.68
CA GLU A 765 10.61 -0.13 -24.56
C GLU A 765 10.81 1.25 -25.18
N ILE A 766 12.07 1.66 -25.28
CA ILE A 766 12.51 2.88 -25.95
C ILE A 766 13.44 2.44 -27.08
N ASP A 767 13.10 2.80 -28.32
CA ASP A 767 13.91 2.47 -29.49
C ASP A 767 15.19 3.32 -29.59
N ALA A 768 16.03 3.03 -30.59
CA ALA A 768 17.29 3.74 -30.80
C ALA A 768 17.09 5.24 -31.08
N GLU A 769 15.94 5.63 -31.62
CA GLU A 769 15.54 7.01 -31.88
C GLU A 769 14.91 7.69 -30.66
N GLY A 770 14.78 6.99 -29.53
CA GLY A 770 14.22 7.50 -28.31
C GLY A 770 12.68 7.58 -28.29
N LYS A 771 11.99 6.92 -29.21
CA LYS A 771 10.53 6.81 -29.23
C LYS A 771 10.06 5.59 -28.45
N MET A 772 8.76 5.53 -28.18
CA MET A 772 8.13 4.44 -27.43
C MET A 772 7.16 3.69 -28.35
N PRO A 773 7.56 2.59 -29.01
CA PRO A 773 6.78 1.96 -30.09
C PRO A 773 5.32 1.67 -29.73
N LYS A 774 5.04 1.16 -28.53
CA LYS A 774 3.67 0.88 -28.08
C LYS A 774 2.79 2.13 -27.99
N TRP A 775 3.36 3.27 -27.61
CA TRP A 775 2.68 4.55 -27.55
C TRP A 775 2.58 5.22 -28.92
N GLU A 776 3.59 5.04 -29.78
CA GLU A 776 3.54 5.46 -31.18
C GLU A 776 2.42 4.75 -31.95
N ALA A 777 2.11 3.50 -31.61
CA ALA A 777 1.01 2.75 -32.22
C ALA A 777 -0.37 3.43 -32.06
N LEU A 778 -0.55 4.25 -31.02
CA LEU A 778 -1.75 5.05 -30.77
C LEU A 778 -1.83 6.34 -31.61
N ASN A 779 -0.75 6.74 -32.31
CA ASN A 779 -0.76 7.94 -33.15
C ASN A 779 -1.90 7.93 -34.16
N SER A 780 -2.17 6.73 -34.72
CA SER A 780 -3.26 6.50 -35.66
C SER A 780 -4.60 7.00 -35.12
N GLU A 781 -4.89 6.73 -33.85
CA GLU A 781 -6.16 7.07 -33.21
C GLU A 781 -6.19 8.48 -32.63
N LEU A 782 -5.05 9.01 -32.20
CA LEU A 782 -4.99 10.23 -31.41
C LEU A 782 -4.60 11.48 -32.22
N THR A 783 -3.81 11.33 -33.29
CA THR A 783 -3.24 12.47 -34.02
C THR A 783 -3.20 12.36 -35.53
N GLU A 784 -3.24 11.16 -36.11
CA GLU A 784 -2.97 10.96 -37.54
C GLU A 784 -3.91 11.75 -38.45
N ASN A 785 -5.21 11.80 -38.12
CA ASN A 785 -6.18 12.63 -38.84
C ASN A 785 -5.78 14.11 -38.81
N ALA A 786 -5.41 14.63 -37.63
CA ALA A 786 -5.00 16.02 -37.48
C ALA A 786 -3.68 16.31 -38.21
N LYS A 787 -2.70 15.39 -38.15
CA LYS A 787 -1.42 15.48 -38.88
C LYS A 787 -1.64 15.54 -40.38
N ASN A 788 -2.50 14.68 -40.92
CA ASN A 788 -2.80 14.62 -42.35
C ASN A 788 -3.51 15.88 -42.85
N ILE A 789 -4.55 16.34 -42.15
CA ILE A 789 -5.24 17.58 -42.50
C ILE A 789 -4.28 18.76 -42.39
N LEU A 790 -3.49 18.84 -41.32
CA LEU A 790 -2.54 19.93 -41.11
C LEU A 790 -1.50 20.00 -42.23
N ALA A 791 -0.91 18.86 -42.61
CA ALA A 791 0.03 18.78 -43.72
C ALA A 791 -0.61 19.27 -45.03
N TYR A 792 -1.84 18.83 -45.33
CA TYR A 792 -2.58 19.32 -46.49
C TYR A 792 -2.78 20.84 -46.46
N LEU A 793 -3.23 21.40 -45.32
CA LEU A 793 -3.47 22.83 -45.18
C LEU A 793 -2.18 23.66 -45.30
N GLN A 794 -1.05 23.16 -44.80
CA GLN A 794 0.23 23.89 -44.79
C GLN A 794 1.01 23.77 -46.11
N THR A 795 1.08 22.57 -46.70
CA THR A 795 1.94 22.29 -47.86
C THR A 795 1.17 21.97 -49.13
N GLY A 796 -0.12 21.63 -49.03
CA GLY A 796 -0.91 21.15 -50.17
C GLY A 796 -0.67 19.72 -50.57
N ASP A 797 -0.20 18.89 -49.64
CA ASP A 797 -0.02 17.46 -49.87
C ASP A 797 -1.37 16.76 -50.04
N GLU A 798 -1.84 16.63 -51.29
CA GLU A 798 -3.10 15.96 -51.64
C GLU A 798 -3.14 14.49 -51.19
N ALA A 799 -1.98 13.82 -51.12
CA ALA A 799 -1.92 12.44 -50.64
C ALA A 799 -2.30 12.33 -49.15
N LYS A 800 -2.06 13.39 -48.36
CA LYS A 800 -2.46 13.45 -46.95
C LYS A 800 -3.96 13.67 -46.79
N LEU A 801 -4.56 14.52 -47.62
CA LEU A 801 -6.02 14.67 -47.64
C LEU A 801 -6.71 13.35 -48.04
N ASP A 802 -6.20 12.69 -49.08
CA ASP A 802 -6.70 11.36 -49.52
C ASP A 802 -6.60 10.31 -48.41
N ALA A 803 -5.49 10.29 -47.67
CA ALA A 803 -5.29 9.38 -46.55
C ALA A 803 -6.29 9.64 -45.41
N TYR A 804 -6.56 10.91 -45.07
CA TYR A 804 -7.58 11.28 -44.10
C TYR A 804 -8.97 10.82 -44.55
N LEU A 805 -9.39 11.20 -45.76
CA LEU A 805 -10.71 10.88 -46.30
C LEU A 805 -10.95 9.37 -46.35
N SER A 806 -9.96 8.61 -46.79
CA SER A 806 -10.02 7.14 -46.81
C SER A 806 -10.22 6.57 -45.40
N ARG A 807 -9.51 7.08 -44.40
CA ARG A 807 -9.60 6.63 -43.00
C ARG A 807 -10.96 6.93 -42.37
N VAL A 808 -11.57 8.06 -42.71
CA VAL A 808 -12.92 8.43 -42.21
C VAL A 808 -14.06 7.93 -43.11
N GLY A 809 -13.75 7.19 -44.18
CA GLY A 809 -14.74 6.63 -45.10
C GLY A 809 -15.49 7.67 -45.93
N LYS A 810 -14.80 8.75 -46.34
CA LYS A 810 -15.37 9.86 -47.12
C LYS A 810 -14.82 9.87 -48.55
N ALA A 811 -15.67 10.21 -49.52
CA ALA A 811 -15.28 10.34 -50.91
C ALA A 811 -14.56 11.69 -51.18
N LYS A 812 -13.80 11.78 -52.27
CA LYS A 812 -13.04 12.99 -52.65
C LYS A 812 -13.93 14.19 -52.96
N ASP A 813 -15.17 13.97 -53.39
CA ASP A 813 -16.15 15.01 -53.71
C ASP A 813 -17.06 15.38 -52.53
N SER A 814 -16.80 14.81 -51.35
CA SER A 814 -17.57 15.03 -50.13
C SER A 814 -17.57 16.51 -49.69
N PRO A 815 -18.63 16.98 -48.99
CA PRO A 815 -18.65 18.32 -48.41
C PRO A 815 -17.44 18.61 -47.52
N GLU A 816 -16.95 17.61 -46.79
CA GLU A 816 -15.77 17.72 -45.94
C GLU A 816 -14.49 18.01 -46.75
N ALA A 817 -14.27 17.29 -47.85
CA ALA A 817 -13.13 17.52 -48.75
C ALA A 817 -13.15 18.95 -49.33
N LYS A 818 -14.30 19.38 -49.85
CA LYS A 818 -14.51 20.75 -50.36
C LYS A 818 -14.31 21.82 -49.29
N GLY A 819 -14.67 21.50 -48.05
CA GLY A 819 -14.43 22.35 -46.89
C GLY A 819 -12.94 22.57 -46.63
N PHE A 820 -12.13 21.50 -46.67
CA PHE A 820 -10.68 21.60 -46.51
C PHE A 820 -9.99 22.30 -47.68
N GLU A 821 -10.41 22.05 -48.92
CA GLU A 821 -9.91 22.77 -50.10
C GLU A 821 -10.15 24.28 -49.98
N THR A 822 -11.36 24.66 -49.54
CA THR A 822 -11.73 26.07 -49.33
C THR A 822 -10.85 26.69 -48.24
N LEU A 823 -10.72 26.01 -47.09
CA LEU A 823 -9.90 26.47 -45.98
C LEU A 823 -8.43 26.63 -46.38
N ARG A 824 -7.88 25.67 -47.12
CA ARG A 824 -6.50 25.74 -47.64
C ARG A 824 -6.29 26.95 -48.54
N ARG A 825 -7.22 27.19 -49.47
CA ARG A 825 -7.16 28.33 -50.40
C ARG A 825 -7.24 29.68 -49.68
N GLU A 826 -7.93 29.74 -48.55
CA GLU A 826 -7.94 30.92 -47.68
C GLU A 826 -6.59 31.10 -46.98
N ILE A 827 -6.04 30.03 -46.39
CA ILE A 827 -4.74 30.04 -45.69
C ILE A 827 -3.60 30.40 -46.64
N SER A 828 -3.61 29.90 -47.88
CA SER A 828 -2.57 30.21 -48.88
C SER A 828 -2.53 31.68 -49.30
N ARG A 829 -3.53 32.48 -48.94
CA ARG A 829 -3.59 33.93 -49.21
C ARG A 829 -3.16 34.78 -48.02
N PHE A 830 -2.72 34.18 -46.91
CA PHE A 830 -2.25 34.93 -45.76
C PHE A 830 -0.95 35.69 -46.09
N PRO A 831 -0.71 36.89 -45.51
CA PRO A 831 0.55 37.62 -45.64
C PRO A 831 1.74 36.77 -45.18
N ALA A 832 2.91 36.86 -45.81
CA ALA A 832 4.05 35.97 -45.52
C ALA A 832 4.52 35.99 -44.05
N ASP A 833 4.29 37.10 -43.35
CA ASP A 833 4.70 37.38 -41.98
C ASP A 833 3.56 37.22 -40.96
N TYR A 834 2.43 36.62 -41.36
CA TYR A 834 1.22 36.51 -40.52
C TYR A 834 1.46 35.84 -39.16
N LYS A 835 2.40 34.88 -39.11
CA LYS A 835 2.70 34.09 -37.90
C LYS A 835 3.31 34.93 -36.77
N GLU A 836 3.94 36.07 -37.07
CA GLU A 836 4.58 36.90 -36.04
C GLU A 836 3.57 37.61 -35.13
N SER A 837 2.40 37.96 -35.66
CA SER A 837 1.32 38.56 -34.87
C SER A 837 -0.04 38.31 -35.54
N PRO A 838 -0.55 37.06 -35.50
CA PRO A 838 -1.72 36.65 -36.29
C PRO A 838 -2.95 37.53 -36.05
N SER A 839 -3.20 37.93 -34.80
CA SER A 839 -4.33 38.78 -34.41
C SER A 839 -4.27 40.22 -34.91
N LYS A 840 -3.09 40.70 -35.34
CA LYS A 840 -2.90 42.05 -35.89
C LYS A 840 -2.75 42.04 -37.42
N LYS A 841 -2.26 40.93 -37.98
CA LYS A 841 -1.89 40.81 -39.39
C LYS A 841 -2.95 40.11 -40.26
N LEU A 842 -3.91 39.41 -39.65
CA LEU A 842 -5.01 38.76 -40.35
C LEU A 842 -6.32 39.56 -40.19
N THR A 843 -7.16 39.55 -41.21
CA THR A 843 -8.57 39.99 -41.05
C THR A 843 -9.31 39.06 -40.10
N LYS A 844 -10.50 39.45 -39.65
CA LYS A 844 -11.32 38.61 -38.77
C LYS A 844 -11.59 37.23 -39.39
N GLU A 845 -11.97 37.18 -40.66
CA GLU A 845 -12.28 35.94 -41.38
C GLU A 845 -11.01 35.08 -41.57
N GLN A 846 -9.88 35.72 -41.91
CA GLN A 846 -8.60 35.02 -42.01
C GLN A 846 -8.14 34.47 -40.66
N PHE A 847 -8.37 35.20 -39.57
CA PHE A 847 -8.05 34.76 -38.22
C PHE A 847 -8.91 33.56 -37.79
N GLU A 848 -10.19 33.50 -38.18
CA GLU A 848 -11.06 32.34 -37.95
C GLU A 848 -10.54 31.09 -38.70
N SER A 849 -10.07 31.26 -39.94
CA SER A 849 -9.46 30.16 -40.72
C SER A 849 -8.10 29.74 -40.16
N TYR A 850 -7.27 30.69 -39.70
CA TYR A 850 -6.04 30.42 -38.96
C TYR A 850 -6.31 29.63 -37.67
N ALA A 851 -7.32 30.02 -36.89
CA ALA A 851 -7.67 29.35 -35.64
C ALA A 851 -8.04 27.86 -35.83
N LYS A 852 -8.66 27.50 -36.96
CA LYS A 852 -8.92 26.09 -37.31
C LYS A 852 -7.63 25.30 -37.56
N MET A 853 -6.67 25.88 -38.26
CA MET A 853 -5.35 25.27 -38.48
C MET A 853 -4.57 25.17 -37.17
N GLU A 854 -4.55 26.24 -36.37
CA GLU A 854 -3.90 26.28 -35.06
C GLU A 854 -4.48 25.23 -34.10
N ALA A 855 -5.79 24.98 -34.15
CA ALA A 855 -6.43 23.93 -33.35
C ALA A 855 -5.89 22.52 -33.72
N LEU A 856 -5.63 22.25 -35.00
CA LEU A 856 -5.02 21.00 -35.45
C LEU A 856 -3.56 20.90 -34.99
N GLU A 857 -2.78 21.99 -35.09
CA GLU A 857 -1.42 22.07 -34.57
C GLU A 857 -1.37 21.78 -33.06
N LYS A 858 -2.29 22.38 -32.29
CA LYS A 858 -2.44 22.14 -30.85
C LYS A 858 -2.79 20.69 -30.54
N GLN A 859 -3.68 20.07 -31.31
CA GLN A 859 -4.04 18.66 -31.12
C GLN A 859 -2.85 17.72 -31.37
N VAL A 860 -2.11 17.93 -32.47
CA VAL A 860 -0.92 17.13 -32.79
C VAL A 860 0.14 17.30 -31.69
N THR A 861 0.39 18.54 -31.29
CA THR A 861 1.38 18.86 -30.26
C THR A 861 0.99 18.27 -28.90
N ALA A 862 -0.30 18.29 -28.54
CA ALA A 862 -0.76 17.79 -27.24
C ALA A 862 -0.44 16.32 -27.01
N TRP A 863 -0.54 15.47 -28.04
CA TRP A 863 -0.21 14.05 -27.92
C TRP A 863 1.30 13.82 -27.83
N GLU A 864 2.10 14.50 -28.63
CA GLU A 864 3.58 14.44 -28.52
C GLU A 864 4.03 14.86 -27.10
N LYS A 865 3.42 15.91 -26.56
CA LYS A 865 3.64 16.38 -25.18
C LYS A 865 3.14 15.40 -24.12
N THR A 866 2.12 14.60 -24.43
CA THR A 866 1.64 13.52 -23.55
C THR A 866 2.63 12.37 -23.52
N LYS A 867 3.15 11.94 -24.69
CA LYS A 867 4.24 10.95 -24.77
C LYS A 867 5.50 11.43 -24.06
N GLU A 868 5.86 12.72 -24.19
CA GLU A 868 6.97 13.33 -23.44
C GLU A 868 6.76 13.22 -21.91
N LYS A 869 5.54 13.50 -21.43
CA LYS A 869 5.16 13.35 -20.01
C LYS A 869 5.33 11.90 -19.54
N ILE A 870 4.78 10.94 -20.30
CA ILE A 870 4.84 9.51 -20.00
C ILE A 870 6.29 9.04 -19.91
N LYS A 871 7.11 9.39 -20.91
CA LYS A 871 8.53 9.03 -20.95
C LYS A 871 9.29 9.46 -19.68
N LYS A 872 8.97 10.66 -19.14
CA LYS A 872 9.56 11.16 -17.88
C LYS A 872 9.08 10.41 -16.63
N MET A 873 7.93 9.73 -16.69
CA MET A 873 7.38 8.95 -15.57
C MET A 873 7.91 7.50 -15.53
N LEU A 874 8.48 6.99 -16.63
CA LEU A 874 9.03 5.63 -16.65
C LEU A 874 10.14 5.46 -15.59
N TRP A 875 10.15 4.32 -14.94
CA TRP A 875 11.15 3.96 -13.92
C TRP A 875 11.47 2.46 -13.86
N TRP A 876 10.58 1.60 -14.38
CA TRP A 876 10.66 0.14 -14.22
C TRP A 876 11.99 -0.43 -14.70
N ASP A 877 12.39 -0.06 -15.91
CA ASP A 877 13.63 -0.51 -16.56
C ASP A 877 14.89 -0.10 -15.77
N ASP A 878 14.92 1.14 -15.25
CA ASP A 878 16.02 1.62 -14.40
C ASP A 878 16.17 0.77 -13.13
N VAL A 879 15.04 0.42 -12.50
CA VAL A 879 15.02 -0.42 -11.29
C VAL A 879 15.41 -1.85 -11.59
N ALA A 880 14.83 -2.48 -12.62
CA ALA A 880 15.14 -3.85 -13.03
C ALA A 880 16.64 -4.00 -13.33
N LYS A 881 17.20 -3.09 -14.14
CA LYS A 881 18.64 -3.05 -14.44
C LYS A 881 19.50 -2.81 -13.21
N GLY A 882 19.07 -1.90 -12.32
CA GLY A 882 19.80 -1.63 -11.07
C GLY A 882 19.83 -2.83 -10.14
N LEU A 883 18.73 -3.55 -9.97
CA LEU A 883 18.65 -4.77 -9.16
C LEU A 883 19.48 -5.90 -9.78
N SER A 884 19.44 -6.07 -11.11
CA SER A 884 20.24 -7.07 -11.83
C SER A 884 21.75 -6.85 -11.61
N LYS A 885 22.22 -5.60 -11.67
CA LYS A 885 23.63 -5.25 -11.40
C LYS A 885 24.05 -5.57 -9.96
N LEU A 886 23.19 -5.31 -8.98
CA LEU A 886 23.47 -5.61 -7.57
C LEU A 886 23.58 -7.11 -7.32
N ASN A 887 22.74 -7.92 -7.98
CA ASN A 887 22.82 -9.37 -7.89
C ASN A 887 24.14 -9.91 -8.47
N GLN A 888 24.56 -9.42 -9.64
CA GLN A 888 25.83 -9.83 -10.26
C GLN A 888 27.08 -9.48 -9.43
N GLN A 889 27.09 -8.35 -8.73
CA GLN A 889 28.22 -7.95 -7.89
C GLN A 889 28.41 -8.83 -6.65
N ASN A 890 27.32 -9.42 -6.12
CA ASN A 890 27.38 -10.29 -4.96
C ASN A 890 27.87 -11.72 -5.30
N ASP A 891 27.84 -12.12 -6.58
CA ASP A 891 28.26 -13.44 -7.06
C ASP A 891 29.74 -13.49 -7.48
N THR A 892 30.51 -12.40 -7.34
CA THR A 892 31.94 -12.39 -7.69
C THR A 892 32.80 -12.72 -6.47
N PRO A 893 33.57 -13.85 -6.45
CA PRO A 893 34.45 -14.14 -5.33
C PRO A 893 35.61 -13.13 -5.25
N PRO A 894 36.17 -12.86 -4.06
CA PRO A 894 37.26 -11.91 -3.92
C PRO A 894 38.47 -12.40 -4.71
N LYS A 895 38.99 -11.55 -5.61
CA LYS A 895 40.26 -11.77 -6.29
C LYS A 895 41.38 -11.82 -5.25
N ASN A 896 41.93 -13.01 -5.01
CA ASN A 896 43.34 -13.23 -4.74
C ASN A 896 43.71 -14.72 -4.88
N GLY A 897 44.68 -15.00 -5.75
CA GLY A 897 45.66 -16.08 -5.56
C GLY A 897 45.34 -17.47 -6.09
N GLU A 898 45.99 -17.80 -7.21
CA GLU A 898 46.42 -19.13 -7.68
C GLU A 898 45.40 -20.12 -8.26
N ALA A 899 45.74 -20.53 -9.49
CA ALA A 899 45.04 -21.50 -10.30
C ALA A 899 45.49 -22.93 -9.97
N THR A 900 44.55 -23.86 -9.82
CA THR A 900 44.72 -25.26 -10.26
C THR A 900 43.40 -26.02 -10.33
N SER A 901 43.19 -26.61 -11.51
CA SER A 901 42.44 -27.83 -11.89
C SER A 901 40.99 -28.05 -11.45
N ALA A 902 40.18 -28.24 -12.49
CA ALA A 902 38.80 -28.66 -12.47
C ALA A 902 38.59 -30.05 -11.84
N THR A 903 37.54 -30.19 -11.03
CA THR A 903 36.86 -31.48 -10.83
C THR A 903 35.38 -31.23 -10.58
N THR A 904 34.56 -31.90 -11.38
CA THR A 904 33.10 -31.93 -11.36
C THR A 904 32.62 -32.46 -10.01
N ALA A 905 31.95 -31.62 -9.22
CA ALA A 905 31.27 -32.02 -8.00
C ALA A 905 29.80 -31.61 -8.08
N THR A 906 28.93 -32.62 -8.13
CA THR A 906 27.48 -32.53 -8.05
C THR A 906 27.09 -32.02 -6.67
N THR A 907 26.86 -30.71 -6.53
CA THR A 907 26.32 -30.11 -5.31
C THR A 907 24.80 -30.22 -5.30
N THR A 908 24.31 -30.98 -4.32
CA THR A 908 22.94 -31.02 -3.82
C THR A 908 22.41 -29.61 -3.63
N ALA A 909 21.22 -29.34 -4.17
CA ALA A 909 20.55 -28.04 -4.11
C ALA A 909 20.27 -27.62 -2.66
N THR A 910 21.15 -26.78 -2.11
CA THR A 910 20.87 -25.96 -0.94
C THR A 910 20.02 -24.75 -1.34
N ASP A 911 19.08 -24.46 -0.46
CA ASP A 911 18.00 -23.47 -0.48
C ASP A 911 18.47 -22.01 -0.69
N THR A 912 18.68 -21.61 -1.94
CA THR A 912 18.90 -20.19 -2.31
C THR A 912 17.91 -19.74 -3.36
N THR A 913 16.69 -19.38 -2.95
CA THR A 913 15.77 -18.63 -3.83
C THR A 913 16.34 -17.23 -4.07
N PRO A 914 16.61 -16.79 -5.31
CA PRO A 914 17.04 -15.42 -5.56
C PRO A 914 15.90 -14.46 -5.16
N PRO A 915 16.20 -13.30 -4.55
CA PRO A 915 15.17 -12.39 -4.09
C PRO A 915 14.45 -11.83 -5.32
N ALA A 916 13.11 -11.90 -5.34
CA ALA A 916 12.27 -11.53 -6.49
C ALA A 916 12.84 -10.32 -7.25
N THR A 917 13.20 -10.51 -8.50
CA THR A 917 13.62 -9.45 -9.42
C THR A 917 12.37 -8.92 -10.13
N LEU A 918 12.33 -7.63 -10.47
CA LEU A 918 11.33 -7.15 -11.42
C LEU A 918 11.57 -7.85 -12.77
N SER A 919 10.50 -8.08 -13.53
CA SER A 919 10.59 -8.64 -14.88
C SER A 919 11.24 -7.62 -15.82
N ASP A 920 12.08 -8.12 -16.73
CA ASP A 920 12.74 -7.28 -17.73
C ASP A 920 11.76 -6.74 -18.79
N ASP A 921 10.63 -7.41 -19.00
CA ASP A 921 9.59 -7.04 -19.98
C ASP A 921 8.46 -6.19 -19.37
N GLY A 922 8.60 -5.77 -18.11
CA GLY A 922 7.61 -4.94 -17.43
C GLY A 922 6.34 -5.66 -17.00
N LYS A 923 6.20 -6.98 -17.21
CA LYS A 923 4.99 -7.71 -16.85
C LYS A 923 4.94 -8.09 -15.38
N ALA A 924 3.78 -7.93 -14.77
CA ALA A 924 3.52 -8.34 -13.39
C ALA A 924 2.06 -8.71 -13.19
N TRP A 925 1.77 -9.44 -12.12
CA TRP A 925 0.44 -9.63 -11.59
C TRP A 925 0.08 -8.49 -10.65
N PHE A 926 -0.89 -7.68 -11.07
CA PHE A 926 -1.41 -6.58 -10.28
C PHE A 926 -2.54 -7.03 -9.35
N ILE A 927 -2.53 -6.47 -8.15
CA ILE A 927 -3.47 -6.76 -7.07
C ILE A 927 -3.98 -5.42 -6.55
N HIS A 928 -5.29 -5.30 -6.37
CA HIS A 928 -5.86 -4.07 -5.84
C HIS A 928 -5.28 -3.74 -4.44
N PRO A 929 -4.73 -2.52 -4.21
CA PRO A 929 -3.96 -2.21 -2.99
C PRO A 929 -4.72 -2.32 -1.66
N VAL A 930 -6.03 -2.13 -1.65
CA VAL A 930 -6.83 -2.34 -0.42
C VAL A 930 -7.22 -3.80 -0.25
N THR A 931 -7.37 -4.54 -1.36
CA THR A 931 -7.79 -5.95 -1.33
C THR A 931 -6.67 -6.84 -0.80
N ILE A 932 -5.42 -6.56 -1.16
CA ILE A 932 -4.26 -7.28 -0.61
C ILE A 932 -4.14 -7.10 0.92
N MET A 933 -4.56 -5.95 1.45
CA MET A 933 -4.62 -5.72 2.89
C MET A 933 -5.71 -6.57 3.57
N GLN A 934 -6.79 -6.86 2.85
CA GLN A 934 -7.86 -7.76 3.31
C GLN A 934 -7.45 -9.24 3.24
N LEU A 935 -6.52 -9.62 2.35
CA LEU A 935 -5.92 -10.96 2.37
C LEU A 935 -5.14 -11.25 3.66
N ALA A 936 -4.84 -10.22 4.43
CA ALA A 936 -4.21 -10.35 5.72
C ALA A 936 -5.07 -9.80 6.86
N ALA A 937 -6.40 -9.77 6.67
CA ALA A 937 -7.36 -9.54 7.74
C ALA A 937 -7.32 -10.73 8.72
N TYR A 938 -6.28 -10.65 9.53
CA TYR A 938 -6.11 -11.06 10.90
C TYR A 938 -6.66 -12.46 11.20
N LYS A 939 -5.73 -13.43 11.32
CA LYS A 939 -5.81 -14.32 12.48
C LYS A 939 -5.83 -13.39 13.69
N GLU A 940 -7.02 -13.01 14.14
CA GLU A 940 -7.19 -12.64 15.53
C GLU A 940 -6.53 -13.78 16.29
N ILE A 941 -5.42 -13.49 16.97
CA ILE A 941 -4.77 -14.49 17.80
C ILE A 941 -5.84 -14.85 18.84
N LYS A 942 -6.46 -16.02 18.66
CA LYS A 942 -7.45 -16.58 19.57
C LYS A 942 -6.69 -17.28 20.68
N PHE A 943 -7.30 -17.42 21.85
CA PHE A 943 -6.73 -18.31 22.85
C PHE A 943 -6.76 -19.75 22.32
N SER A 944 -5.59 -20.39 22.16
CA SER A 944 -5.48 -21.65 21.42
C SER A 944 -6.03 -22.84 22.22
N LYS A 945 -6.27 -23.98 21.55
CA LYS A 945 -6.64 -25.24 22.23
C LYS A 945 -5.55 -25.69 23.22
N LYS A 946 -4.27 -25.52 22.88
CA LYS A 946 -3.13 -25.79 23.78
C LYS A 946 -3.13 -24.83 24.97
N GLY A 947 -3.44 -23.55 24.73
CA GLY A 947 -3.67 -22.55 25.78
C GLY A 947 -4.81 -22.94 26.72
N ILE A 948 -5.95 -23.41 26.19
CA ILE A 948 -7.07 -23.91 26.98
C ILE A 948 -6.64 -25.12 27.83
N ALA A 949 -5.94 -26.10 27.25
CA ALA A 949 -5.44 -27.27 27.98
C ALA A 949 -4.48 -26.85 29.11
N PHE A 950 -3.58 -25.91 28.83
CA PHE A 950 -2.67 -25.34 29.82
C PHE A 950 -3.41 -24.62 30.95
N LEU A 951 -4.38 -23.77 30.63
CA LEU A 951 -5.19 -23.09 31.64
C LEU A 951 -5.99 -24.08 32.47
N LYS A 952 -6.58 -25.11 31.85
CA LYS A 952 -7.28 -26.20 32.54
C LYS A 952 -6.40 -26.93 33.55
N LYS A 953 -5.10 -27.15 33.25
CA LYS A 953 -4.17 -27.77 34.21
C LYS A 953 -3.96 -26.91 35.45
N TRP A 954 -3.97 -25.58 35.32
CA TRP A 954 -3.76 -24.65 36.43
C TRP A 954 -5.03 -24.35 37.23
N GLU A 955 -6.17 -24.16 36.57
CA GLU A 955 -7.44 -23.89 37.26
C GLU A 955 -8.07 -25.17 37.82
N GLY A 956 -7.82 -26.32 37.18
CA GLY A 956 -8.50 -27.58 37.47
C GLY A 956 -9.96 -27.59 37.01
N LEU A 957 -10.54 -28.79 36.91
CA LEU A 957 -11.97 -28.98 36.65
C LEU A 957 -12.70 -29.31 37.96
N ARG A 958 -13.64 -28.46 38.36
CA ARG A 958 -14.48 -28.64 39.57
C ARG A 958 -15.95 -28.56 39.21
N LEU A 959 -16.61 -29.71 39.15
CA LEU A 959 -18.02 -29.81 38.75
C LEU A 959 -19.02 -29.37 39.85
N LYS A 960 -18.55 -29.04 41.05
CA LYS A 960 -19.37 -28.50 42.15
C LYS A 960 -18.74 -27.18 42.65
N PRO A 961 -19.54 -26.22 43.16
CA PRO A 961 -19.00 -24.99 43.72
C PRO A 961 -18.02 -25.28 44.85
N TYR A 962 -16.91 -24.55 44.86
CA TYR A 962 -15.91 -24.61 45.91
C TYR A 962 -15.47 -23.20 46.29
N ASP A 963 -14.94 -23.05 47.49
CA ASP A 963 -14.30 -21.81 47.92
C ASP A 963 -12.87 -21.77 47.37
N ASP A 964 -12.55 -20.76 46.56
CA ASP A 964 -11.23 -20.59 45.93
C ASP A 964 -10.08 -20.40 46.93
N GLN A 965 -10.37 -20.06 48.19
CA GLN A 965 -9.37 -19.90 49.23
C GLN A 965 -9.02 -21.24 49.90
N THR A 966 -10.03 -22.07 50.15
CA THR A 966 -9.86 -23.33 50.91
C THR A 966 -9.87 -24.57 50.02
N GLY A 967 -10.29 -24.44 48.77
CA GLY A 967 -10.48 -25.54 47.83
C GLY A 967 -11.63 -26.48 48.18
N LYS A 968 -12.36 -26.23 49.28
CA LYS A 968 -13.43 -27.08 49.78
C LYS A 968 -14.72 -26.84 49.03
N THR A 969 -15.45 -27.91 48.74
CA THR A 969 -16.81 -27.81 48.19
C THR A 969 -17.72 -27.08 49.18
N ILE A 970 -18.52 -26.15 48.67
CA ILE A 970 -19.43 -25.32 49.45
C ILE A 970 -20.87 -25.57 49.00
N THR A 971 -21.81 -25.54 49.96
CA THR A 971 -23.25 -25.71 49.72
C THR A 971 -24.04 -24.43 49.91
N ASN A 972 -23.39 -23.36 50.37
CA ASN A 972 -23.92 -22.01 50.49
C ASN A 972 -22.95 -21.04 49.82
N TYR A 973 -23.46 -19.92 49.31
CA TYR A 973 -22.62 -18.89 48.74
C TYR A 973 -21.63 -18.33 49.76
N THR A 974 -20.37 -18.26 49.37
CA THR A 974 -19.31 -17.55 50.09
C THR A 974 -18.56 -16.65 49.10
N LYS A 975 -17.93 -15.60 49.62
CA LYS A 975 -17.10 -14.71 48.81
C LYS A 975 -15.83 -15.46 48.39
N GLY A 976 -15.72 -15.80 47.10
CA GLY A 976 -14.70 -16.72 46.57
C GLY A 976 -15.28 -18.02 45.97
N ALA A 977 -16.61 -18.17 46.00
CA ALA A 977 -17.29 -19.29 45.36
C ALA A 977 -16.90 -19.39 43.87
N THR A 978 -16.37 -20.55 43.47
CA THR A 978 -15.84 -20.82 42.12
C THR A 978 -16.34 -22.17 41.64
N ILE A 979 -16.53 -22.35 40.33
CA ILE A 979 -16.96 -23.62 39.73
C ILE A 979 -16.32 -23.81 38.34
N GLY A 980 -16.39 -25.02 37.80
CA GLY A 980 -15.93 -25.34 36.46
C GLY A 980 -14.42 -25.24 36.37
N ILE A 981 -13.95 -24.39 35.44
CA ILE A 981 -12.52 -24.12 35.22
C ILE A 981 -12.27 -22.66 35.60
N GLY A 982 -12.11 -22.42 36.90
CA GLY A 982 -11.79 -21.09 37.46
C GLY A 982 -12.90 -20.04 37.35
N HIS A 983 -14.17 -20.42 37.14
CA HIS A 983 -15.27 -19.46 37.01
C HIS A 983 -15.71 -18.94 38.38
N LEU A 984 -15.40 -17.67 38.67
CA LEU A 984 -15.83 -16.99 39.90
C LEU A 984 -17.33 -16.65 39.87
N ILE A 985 -18.06 -17.18 40.85
CA ILE A 985 -19.46 -16.90 41.17
C ILE A 985 -19.53 -15.60 41.97
N LYS A 986 -20.18 -14.58 41.42
CA LYS A 986 -20.15 -13.21 41.93
C LYS A 986 -21.23 -12.90 42.95
N SER A 987 -22.32 -13.67 42.98
CA SER A 987 -23.42 -13.42 43.91
C SER A 987 -24.10 -14.70 44.38
N SER A 988 -24.86 -14.57 45.46
CA SER A 988 -25.73 -15.65 45.94
C SER A 988 -26.75 -16.07 44.89
N GLU A 989 -27.25 -15.15 44.04
CA GLU A 989 -28.19 -15.54 42.98
C GLU A 989 -27.53 -16.41 41.90
N GLU A 990 -26.29 -16.11 41.52
CA GLU A 990 -25.52 -16.93 40.57
C GLU A 990 -25.15 -18.28 41.18
N PHE A 991 -24.89 -18.32 42.49
CA PHE A 991 -24.62 -19.56 43.21
C PHE A 991 -25.78 -20.56 43.14
N GLU A 992 -27.03 -20.08 43.25
CA GLU A 992 -28.22 -20.93 43.18
C GLU A 992 -28.35 -21.66 41.84
N LEU A 993 -27.83 -21.08 40.75
CA LEU A 993 -27.80 -21.72 39.42
C LEU A 993 -26.86 -22.92 39.36
N TYR A 994 -25.82 -22.91 40.18
CA TYR A 994 -24.71 -23.86 40.11
C TYR A 994 -24.57 -24.76 41.35
N LYS A 995 -25.38 -24.53 42.40
CA LYS A 995 -25.29 -25.25 43.69
C LYS A 995 -25.39 -26.77 43.56
N ASN A 996 -26.13 -27.25 42.55
CA ASN A 996 -26.32 -28.68 42.28
C ASN A 996 -25.21 -29.29 41.41
N GLY A 997 -24.25 -28.49 40.98
CA GLY A 997 -23.15 -28.88 40.11
C GLY A 997 -23.46 -28.73 38.61
N ILE A 998 -22.41 -28.91 37.80
CA ILE A 998 -22.43 -28.79 36.34
C ILE A 998 -21.74 -30.00 35.71
N ASN A 999 -21.97 -30.25 34.42
CA ASN A 999 -21.17 -31.22 33.65
C ASN A 999 -19.94 -30.54 32.99
N GLU A 1000 -19.03 -31.36 32.46
CA GLU A 1000 -17.80 -30.88 31.84
C GLU A 1000 -18.06 -29.96 30.64
N ALA A 1001 -19.02 -30.30 29.78
CA ALA A 1001 -19.40 -29.46 28.64
C ALA A 1001 -19.87 -28.05 29.07
N THR A 1002 -20.59 -27.94 30.19
CA THR A 1002 -20.99 -26.66 30.78
C THR A 1002 -19.78 -25.92 31.38
N ALA A 1003 -18.85 -26.63 32.02
CA ALA A 1003 -17.63 -26.03 32.55
C ALA A 1003 -16.74 -25.42 31.43
N GLU A 1004 -16.61 -26.11 30.29
CA GLU A 1004 -15.89 -25.59 29.12
C GLU A 1004 -16.58 -24.38 28.50
N LYS A 1005 -17.92 -24.38 28.44
CA LYS A 1005 -18.70 -23.23 27.99
C LYS A 1005 -18.53 -22.02 28.90
N LEU A 1006 -18.53 -22.22 30.22
CA LEU A 1006 -18.27 -21.15 31.19
C LEU A 1006 -16.87 -20.55 31.00
N LEU A 1007 -15.85 -21.39 30.79
CA LEU A 1007 -14.50 -20.92 30.49
C LEU A 1007 -14.46 -20.09 29.20
N SER A 1008 -15.07 -20.57 28.12
CA SER A 1008 -15.13 -19.84 26.85
C SER A 1008 -15.84 -18.50 27.01
N ASN A 1009 -16.92 -18.45 27.78
CA ASN A 1009 -17.63 -17.21 28.10
C ASN A 1009 -16.79 -16.25 28.92
N ASP A 1010 -16.03 -16.75 29.90
CA ASP A 1010 -15.15 -15.89 30.71
C ASP A 1010 -14.04 -15.29 29.85
N LEU A 1011 -13.38 -16.10 29.02
CA LEU A 1011 -12.32 -15.64 28.14
C LEU A 1011 -12.79 -14.57 27.14
N ASN A 1012 -13.97 -14.79 26.53
CA ASN A 1012 -14.51 -13.93 25.48
C ASN A 1012 -15.35 -12.76 26.03
N LEU A 1013 -16.39 -13.03 26.82
CA LEU A 1013 -17.37 -12.05 27.27
C LEU A 1013 -16.90 -11.23 28.48
N LYS A 1014 -16.16 -11.84 29.41
CA LYS A 1014 -15.58 -11.09 30.53
C LYS A 1014 -14.32 -10.32 30.12
N GLY A 1015 -13.77 -10.57 28.92
CA GLY A 1015 -12.85 -9.68 28.24
C GLY A 1015 -11.36 -9.97 28.45
N TYR A 1016 -10.96 -11.19 28.80
CA TYR A 1016 -9.55 -11.57 29.00
C TYR A 1016 -8.75 -11.62 27.68
N ILE A 1017 -9.33 -12.18 26.61
CA ILE A 1017 -8.72 -12.13 25.28
C ILE A 1017 -8.61 -10.66 24.82
N LYS A 1018 -9.68 -9.89 25.02
CA LYS A 1018 -9.76 -8.47 24.67
C LYS A 1018 -8.71 -7.63 25.40
N VAL A 1019 -8.49 -7.83 26.71
CA VAL A 1019 -7.53 -7.01 27.46
C VAL A 1019 -6.10 -7.20 26.97
N VAL A 1020 -5.70 -8.43 26.61
CA VAL A 1020 -4.38 -8.71 26.06
C VAL A 1020 -4.22 -8.02 24.72
N SER A 1021 -5.18 -8.22 23.80
CA SER A 1021 -5.18 -7.60 22.47
C SER A 1021 -5.18 -6.06 22.50
N GLU A 1022 -5.84 -5.45 23.47
CA GLU A 1022 -5.90 -3.98 23.58
C GLU A 1022 -4.64 -3.38 24.22
N ASN A 1023 -3.96 -4.09 25.13
CA ASN A 1023 -2.90 -3.51 25.96
C ASN A 1023 -1.49 -3.89 25.52
N ILE A 1024 -1.31 -4.99 24.79
CA ILE A 1024 -0.04 -5.31 24.14
C ILE A 1024 0.02 -4.61 22.78
N LYS A 1025 1.09 -3.85 22.55
CA LYS A 1025 1.30 -2.98 21.38
C LYS A 1025 2.30 -3.59 20.38
N ILE A 1026 3.10 -4.54 20.85
CA ILE A 1026 4.00 -5.32 20.01
C ILE A 1026 3.27 -6.55 19.43
N THR A 1027 3.81 -7.13 18.37
CA THR A 1027 3.24 -8.37 17.80
C THR A 1027 3.61 -9.54 18.68
N LEU A 1028 2.64 -10.40 18.98
CA LEU A 1028 2.83 -11.62 19.76
C LEU A 1028 2.81 -12.86 18.85
N HIS A 1029 3.56 -13.88 19.22
CA HIS A 1029 3.34 -15.25 18.78
C HIS A 1029 2.15 -15.87 19.54
N GLN A 1030 1.57 -16.95 19.00
CA GLN A 1030 0.41 -17.62 19.59
C GLN A 1030 0.64 -18.06 21.05
N TYR A 1031 1.81 -18.63 21.37
CA TYR A 1031 2.16 -19.09 22.72
C TYR A 1031 2.37 -17.94 23.72
N GLU A 1032 2.92 -16.81 23.26
CA GLU A 1032 3.06 -15.60 24.07
C GLU A 1032 1.70 -15.03 24.43
N PHE A 1033 0.77 -15.02 23.45
CA PHE A 1033 -0.60 -14.63 23.68
C PHE A 1033 -1.31 -15.57 24.65
N ASP A 1034 -1.16 -16.89 24.49
CA ASP A 1034 -1.76 -17.87 25.39
C ASP A 1034 -1.24 -17.70 26.83
N ALA A 1035 0.07 -17.50 27.00
CA ALA A 1035 0.65 -17.22 28.31
C ALA A 1035 0.08 -15.93 28.94
N LEU A 1036 -0.07 -14.86 28.14
CA LEU A 1036 -0.60 -13.58 28.61
C LEU A 1036 -2.09 -13.64 28.93
N VAL A 1037 -2.88 -14.40 28.17
CA VAL A 1037 -4.29 -14.65 28.47
C VAL A 1037 -4.41 -15.45 29.76
N ALA A 1038 -3.65 -16.54 29.92
CA ALA A 1038 -3.63 -17.34 31.15
C ALA A 1038 -3.18 -16.52 32.38
N PHE A 1039 -2.19 -15.64 32.20
CA PHE A 1039 -1.75 -14.70 33.23
C PHE A 1039 -2.86 -13.72 33.59
N SER A 1040 -3.46 -13.06 32.59
CA SER A 1040 -4.55 -12.08 32.77
C SER A 1040 -5.78 -12.69 33.45
N PHE A 1041 -6.09 -13.96 33.16
CA PHE A 1041 -7.21 -14.69 33.74
C PHE A 1041 -7.05 -14.81 35.26
N ASN A 1042 -5.82 -15.03 35.73
CA ASN A 1042 -5.54 -15.17 37.16
C ASN A 1042 -5.40 -13.84 37.90
N ILE A 1043 -4.68 -12.88 37.33
CA ILE A 1043 -4.40 -11.60 38.02
C ILE A 1043 -5.50 -10.56 37.80
N GLY A 1044 -6.48 -10.88 36.95
CA GLY A 1044 -7.57 -10.01 36.57
C GLY A 1044 -7.17 -8.91 35.57
N ILE A 1045 -8.19 -8.36 34.91
CA ILE A 1045 -8.05 -7.33 33.86
C ILE A 1045 -7.34 -6.07 34.38
N GLY A 1046 -7.70 -5.59 35.58
CA GLY A 1046 -7.08 -4.40 36.17
C GLY A 1046 -5.61 -4.62 36.54
N GLY A 1047 -5.29 -5.79 37.10
CA GLY A 1047 -3.92 -6.18 37.42
C GLY A 1047 -3.07 -6.28 36.16
N PHE A 1048 -3.59 -6.92 35.11
CA PHE A 1048 -2.90 -7.04 33.83
C PHE A 1048 -2.57 -5.67 33.21
N LYS A 1049 -3.57 -4.79 33.07
CA LYS A 1049 -3.40 -3.44 32.47
C LYS A 1049 -2.33 -2.59 33.17
N SER A 1050 -2.24 -2.69 34.48
CA SER A 1050 -1.33 -1.88 35.29
C SER A 1050 0.06 -2.52 35.50
N SER A 1051 0.22 -3.79 35.13
CA SER A 1051 1.42 -4.58 35.40
C SER A 1051 2.67 -4.03 34.70
N THR A 1052 3.81 -4.16 35.38
CA THR A 1052 5.12 -3.88 34.77
C THR A 1052 5.45 -4.88 33.65
N VAL A 1053 4.90 -6.09 33.69
CA VAL A 1053 4.97 -7.08 32.59
C VAL A 1053 4.51 -6.46 31.27
N VAL A 1054 3.29 -5.89 31.24
CA VAL A 1054 2.75 -5.22 30.03
C VAL A 1054 3.64 -4.06 29.59
N LYS A 1055 4.15 -3.26 30.54
CA LYS A 1055 5.03 -2.11 30.23
C LYS A 1055 6.36 -2.54 29.62
N MET A 1056 6.96 -3.62 30.15
CA MET A 1056 8.24 -4.15 29.68
C MET A 1056 8.11 -4.84 28.33
N ILE A 1057 7.05 -5.62 28.10
CA ILE A 1057 6.77 -6.25 26.81
C ILE A 1057 6.60 -5.17 25.72
N ASN A 1058 5.87 -4.10 26.01
CA ASN A 1058 5.65 -3.02 25.05
C ASN A 1058 6.89 -2.15 24.78
N ASN A 1059 7.82 -2.08 25.72
CA ASN A 1059 9.06 -1.31 25.58
C ASN A 1059 10.23 -1.97 26.34
N PRO A 1060 10.89 -2.98 25.74
CA PRO A 1060 11.94 -3.75 26.43
C PRO A 1060 13.16 -2.94 26.86
N LYS A 1061 13.38 -1.75 26.30
CA LYS A 1061 14.51 -0.86 26.59
C LYS A 1061 14.19 0.23 27.62
N GLY A 1062 12.99 0.21 28.21
CA GLY A 1062 12.60 1.18 29.24
C GLY A 1062 13.31 0.95 30.57
N SER A 1063 13.29 1.98 31.43
CA SER A 1063 13.73 1.86 32.82
C SER A 1063 12.55 1.44 33.70
N TYR A 1064 12.68 0.32 34.42
CA TYR A 1064 11.62 -0.28 35.21
C TYR A 1064 12.10 -0.65 36.61
N THR A 1065 11.15 -0.95 37.49
CA THR A 1065 11.41 -1.40 38.87
C THR A 1065 12.05 -2.79 38.95
N TYR A 1066 11.90 -3.62 37.92
CA TYR A 1066 12.44 -4.98 37.85
C TYR A 1066 13.55 -5.06 36.80
N ASN A 1067 14.57 -5.89 37.04
CA ASN A 1067 15.74 -6.02 36.17
C ASN A 1067 15.48 -6.94 34.97
N SER A 1068 14.46 -7.81 35.06
CA SER A 1068 14.08 -8.71 34.00
C SER A 1068 12.56 -8.88 33.90
N LEU A 1069 12.10 -9.32 32.72
CA LEU A 1069 10.69 -9.65 32.51
C LEU A 1069 10.25 -10.83 33.40
N GLU A 1070 11.16 -11.76 33.70
CA GLU A 1070 10.90 -12.89 34.61
C GLU A 1070 10.60 -12.40 36.02
N GLU A 1071 11.43 -11.52 36.58
CA GLU A 1071 11.20 -10.92 37.90
C GLU A 1071 9.86 -10.19 37.97
N ALA A 1072 9.53 -9.42 36.92
CA ALA A 1072 8.26 -8.72 36.82
C ALA A 1072 7.06 -9.68 36.74
N TRP A 1073 7.23 -10.86 36.14
CA TRP A 1073 6.19 -11.89 36.08
C TRP A 1073 6.01 -12.59 37.43
N LEU A 1074 7.12 -12.97 38.06
CA LEU A 1074 7.14 -13.64 39.36
C LEU A 1074 6.70 -12.73 40.51
N SER A 1075 6.74 -11.40 40.37
CA SER A 1075 6.22 -10.48 41.39
C SER A 1075 4.70 -10.67 41.65
N TRP A 1076 3.98 -11.30 40.72
CA TRP A 1076 2.56 -11.65 40.85
C TRP A 1076 2.33 -13.03 41.48
N SER A 1077 3.20 -13.43 42.41
CA SER A 1077 3.12 -14.70 43.16
C SER A 1077 2.41 -14.59 44.51
N ASN A 1078 1.88 -13.40 44.85
CA ASN A 1078 1.17 -13.19 46.11
C ASN A 1078 -0.33 -13.44 45.95
N SER A 1079 -0.93 -14.08 46.95
CA SER A 1079 -2.38 -14.18 47.14
C SER A 1079 -2.75 -13.59 48.51
N GLN A 1080 -3.76 -12.73 48.57
CA GLN A 1080 -4.16 -11.98 49.79
C GLN A 1080 -3.00 -11.25 50.49
N GLY A 1081 -2.05 -10.71 49.70
CA GLY A 1081 -0.90 -9.97 50.24
C GLY A 1081 0.22 -10.83 50.83
N LYS A 1082 0.11 -12.17 50.76
CA LYS A 1082 1.17 -13.11 51.18
C LYS A 1082 1.66 -13.94 50.01
N PHE A 1083 2.93 -14.34 50.05
CA PHE A 1083 3.50 -15.22 49.04
C PHE A 1083 2.78 -16.57 48.98
N ASN A 1084 2.44 -17.02 47.77
CA ASN A 1084 1.79 -18.30 47.54
C ASN A 1084 2.63 -19.14 46.56
N GLN A 1085 3.11 -20.30 47.03
CA GLN A 1085 3.98 -21.16 46.24
C GLN A 1085 3.28 -21.75 45.00
N GLY A 1086 1.98 -22.06 45.07
CA GLY A 1086 1.21 -22.55 43.92
C GLY A 1086 1.08 -21.49 42.82
N VAL A 1087 0.82 -20.24 43.21
CA VAL A 1087 0.80 -19.12 42.26
C VAL A 1087 2.20 -18.87 41.69
N ASN A 1088 3.26 -18.96 42.49
CA ASN A 1088 4.63 -18.86 41.98
C ASN A 1088 4.94 -19.91 40.91
N ASN A 1089 4.52 -21.16 41.14
CA ASN A 1089 4.69 -22.24 40.18
C ASN A 1089 3.94 -21.95 38.88
N ARG A 1090 2.71 -21.42 38.97
CA ARG A 1090 1.94 -20.97 37.81
C ARG A 1090 2.65 -19.86 37.04
N ARG A 1091 3.14 -18.82 37.73
CA ARG A 1091 3.89 -17.70 37.12
C ARG A 1091 5.13 -18.21 36.38
N ARG A 1092 5.86 -19.16 36.95
CA ARG A 1092 7.03 -19.80 36.32
C ARG A 1092 6.65 -20.54 35.04
N SER A 1093 5.53 -21.27 35.04
CA SER A 1093 5.04 -21.97 33.86
C SER A 1093 4.51 -21.04 32.78
N GLU A 1094 3.78 -19.98 33.13
CA GLU A 1094 3.32 -18.97 32.17
C GLU A 1094 4.50 -18.25 31.53
N TYR A 1095 5.50 -17.83 32.32
CA TYR A 1095 6.70 -17.21 31.79
C TYR A 1095 7.52 -18.18 30.93
N TYR A 1096 7.62 -19.46 31.33
CA TYR A 1096 8.31 -20.48 30.56
C TYR A 1096 7.61 -20.77 29.23
N LEU A 1097 6.27 -20.81 29.22
CA LEU A 1097 5.47 -20.87 28.00
C LEU A 1097 5.74 -19.64 27.13
N PHE A 1098 5.65 -18.44 27.70
CA PHE A 1098 5.88 -17.17 27.01
C PHE A 1098 7.28 -17.09 26.38
N LYS A 1099 8.31 -17.65 27.03
CA LYS A 1099 9.70 -17.56 26.55
C LYS A 1099 10.09 -18.67 25.59
N ASN A 1100 9.58 -19.89 25.81
CA ASN A 1100 10.14 -21.09 25.20
C ASN A 1100 9.14 -21.87 24.32
N ASN A 1101 7.88 -21.40 24.19
CA ASN A 1101 6.82 -22.11 23.45
C ASN A 1101 6.62 -23.57 23.93
N LYS A 1102 6.76 -23.80 25.24
CA LYS A 1102 6.57 -25.11 25.86
C LYS A 1102 5.45 -25.05 26.89
N TYR A 1103 4.38 -25.79 26.62
CA TYR A 1103 3.23 -25.90 27.52
C TYR A 1103 3.57 -26.88 28.64
N THR A 1104 4.02 -26.35 29.78
CA THR A 1104 4.54 -27.15 30.89
C THR A 1104 3.98 -26.70 32.23
N THR A 1105 3.92 -27.61 33.19
CA THR A 1105 3.68 -27.31 34.62
C THR A 1105 4.98 -27.39 35.41
N TYR A 1106 5.25 -26.39 36.23
CA TYR A 1106 6.41 -26.35 37.13
C TYR A 1106 6.01 -26.85 38.52
N SER A 1107 6.82 -27.73 39.10
CA SER A 1107 6.67 -28.17 40.49
C SER A 1107 7.92 -27.79 41.29
N HIS A 1108 7.77 -26.93 42.29
CA HIS A 1108 8.88 -26.59 43.20
C HIS A 1108 9.39 -27.78 44.04
N LEU A 1109 8.58 -28.84 44.19
CA LEU A 1109 8.99 -30.06 44.91
C LEU A 1109 9.93 -30.91 44.05
N ASP A 1110 9.66 -30.95 42.74
CA ASP A 1110 10.43 -31.76 41.79
C ASP A 1110 11.57 -30.94 41.15
N GLY A 1111 11.51 -29.61 41.22
CA GLY A 1111 12.46 -28.71 40.56
C GLY A 1111 12.37 -28.71 39.03
N GLU A 1112 11.37 -29.35 38.45
CA GLU A 1112 11.29 -29.65 37.02
C GLU A 1112 10.01 -29.11 36.35
N TYR A 1113 10.10 -28.93 35.02
CA TYR A 1113 8.99 -28.62 34.13
C TYR A 1113 8.48 -29.90 33.46
N LYS A 1114 7.18 -30.20 33.58
CA LYS A 1114 6.52 -31.35 32.96
C LYS A 1114 5.57 -30.91 31.85
N GLU A 1115 5.70 -31.48 30.65
CA GLU A 1115 4.88 -31.12 29.47
C GLU A 1115 3.41 -31.53 29.64
N ILE A 1116 2.50 -30.76 29.03
CA ILE A 1116 1.03 -30.85 29.18
C ILE A 1116 0.38 -31.58 28.01
#